data_AF-A0A2W1Z4Z7-F1
#
_entry.id   AF-A0A2W1Z4Z7-F1
#
_cell.length_a   1.000
_cell.length_b   1.000
_cell.length_c   1.000
_cell.angle_alpha   90.00
_cell.angle_beta   90.00
_cell.angle_gamma   90.00
#
_symmetry.space_group_name_H-M   'P 1'
#
loop_
_entity.id
_entity.type
_entity.pdbx_description
1 polymer ?
#
loop_
_entity_poly.entity_id
_entity_poly.type
_entity_poly.pdbx_seq_one_letter_code
_entity_poly.pdbx_strand_id
1 'polypeptide(L)'
;MRSALAKAVAFLVVVGTLVLGGALPATAVTAPPSGGLLPAQGKAWYGPDLDWGPDAPDGFAGRLGAVPSMYGVELDYPFDRPAREQYDRASRAAAAQGAVLVVTLTPTRSLGSLTRDDARAANRLFEQAHGQYDTQVLVRFAPQMNGTWVRWGQQPTAYVSAFRAFADVVHAGDSDAAMVWSPSYGAGYPFGESAGRLEDLSAVDVAKADTNGDGRLDAADDPYGPYWPGASSVDWVGLSMFFFGKGKSTEAAGRDVPLTRNEAPGAGEVEARFDETWGYQEPQPEGTFTERFARGEDRPLLLDTGALYDHSLDGDSQLEVKQSWWRQVFAAVQDRPEVRGVTFLETNRREPEAGNRVADWRNTAVPGVAGSFRTDLQATDRFEGGPVTDRVTPQDGAAAISQEYETGGDQMAWIVWCAFGLTAAFLLSGLVGRLLPSWRYPDDGKPGRDLRLDLFRGFIILAVVITHIEIGGPYSYITLHATGAITGAEMFVFLSGMVLGMTYPFAIKKFGEWVAAVGAWKRARKQYLVTLGVILVVFALSFVPFLNTDAITTFTDRGTGTGGVDAEGRVYDLYPNAMQLLAYPPPWYAIRQFLLLEMGPWPFNIMGLFVVLSLFIPVFMWVIKRGFWWALLLVSWALYAFQVLNPDFRPVGAQFEGVFPLLIWQVVFTHGLVLGYYRRQIITALTGRLGKVLVGIGVTGYALFLVYVWAAHQYGFTPVPFPATMYEDLYNTAYQRVDLQWGRLVDIAFFAIVSYAILTVFWKPISAVIGWLWIPIGQASLYVFVWQVFFALAIASIPGVDWYNGWIGFAAHTALILLVWYMIRKRFLFSVIPR
;
A
#
# COMPACT_ATOMS: atom_id res chain seq x y z
N MET A 1 56.17 -6.41 -9.32
CA MET A 1 55.63 -5.60 -10.44
C MET A 1 54.46 -6.25 -11.19
N ARG A 2 54.48 -7.54 -11.56
CA ARG A 2 53.38 -8.20 -12.30
C ARG A 2 52.04 -8.33 -11.54
N SER A 3 52.01 -8.36 -10.20
CA SER A 3 50.75 -8.44 -9.43
C SER A 3 50.11 -7.08 -9.12
N ALA A 4 50.87 -5.98 -9.19
CA ALA A 4 50.36 -4.62 -9.01
C ALA A 4 49.68 -4.11 -10.29
N LEU A 5 50.25 -4.43 -11.46
CA LEU A 5 49.69 -4.06 -12.76
C LEU A 5 48.35 -4.79 -13.03
N ALA A 6 48.22 -6.05 -12.63
CA ALA A 6 46.96 -6.80 -12.75
C ALA A 6 45.84 -6.27 -11.83
N LYS A 7 46.19 -5.76 -10.65
CA LYS A 7 45.25 -5.10 -9.72
C LYS A 7 44.84 -3.72 -10.22
N ALA A 8 45.76 -2.97 -10.81
CA ALA A 8 45.49 -1.65 -11.38
C ALA A 8 44.61 -1.73 -12.64
N VAL A 9 44.82 -2.72 -13.52
CA VAL A 9 44.01 -2.90 -14.73
C VAL A 9 42.58 -3.34 -14.40
N ALA A 10 42.39 -4.22 -13.41
CA ALA A 10 41.05 -4.61 -12.96
C ALA A 10 40.30 -3.46 -12.26
N PHE A 11 41.01 -2.57 -11.56
CA PHE A 11 40.46 -1.39 -10.90
C PHE A 11 40.14 -0.27 -11.91
N LEU A 12 40.98 -0.06 -12.92
CA LEU A 12 40.80 0.94 -13.98
C LEU A 12 39.68 0.59 -14.98
N VAL A 13 39.42 -0.70 -15.23
CA VAL A 13 38.26 -1.14 -16.04
C VAL A 13 36.93 -0.93 -15.31
N VAL A 14 36.93 -0.83 -13.97
CA VAL A 14 35.74 -0.54 -13.17
C VAL A 14 35.49 0.96 -13.02
N VAL A 15 36.56 1.78 -13.00
CA VAL A 15 36.47 3.24 -12.79
C VAL A 15 36.30 4.02 -14.10
N GLY A 16 36.73 3.47 -15.25
CA GLY A 16 36.71 4.14 -16.55
C GLY A 16 35.33 4.29 -17.22
N THR A 17 34.29 3.67 -16.67
CA THR A 17 32.91 3.71 -17.19
C THR A 17 31.99 4.67 -16.43
N LEU A 18 32.49 5.36 -15.40
CA LEU A 18 31.69 5.99 -14.34
C LEU A 18 31.62 7.52 -14.38
N VAL A 19 32.19 8.19 -15.38
CA VAL A 19 32.24 9.66 -15.40
C VAL A 19 31.96 10.14 -16.81
N LEU A 20 30.72 10.55 -17.09
CA LEU A 20 30.32 11.57 -18.08
C LEU A 20 28.79 11.74 -18.10
N GLY A 21 28.28 12.93 -17.76
CA GLY A 21 26.92 13.39 -18.12
C GLY A 21 26.14 14.06 -16.98
N GLY A 22 26.21 15.39 -16.89
CA GLY A 22 25.55 16.23 -15.89
C GLY A 22 24.17 16.76 -16.29
N ALA A 23 23.50 17.35 -15.29
CA ALA A 23 22.10 17.73 -15.18
C ALA A 23 21.61 18.93 -16.01
N LEU A 24 20.30 18.96 -16.30
CA LEU A 24 19.47 20.16 -16.53
C LEU A 24 18.06 19.96 -15.92
N PRO A 25 17.38 21.03 -15.46
CA PRO A 25 16.14 20.95 -14.69
C PRO A 25 14.88 21.00 -15.60
N ALA A 26 13.85 20.22 -15.26
CA ALA A 26 12.52 20.32 -15.84
C ALA A 26 11.61 21.19 -14.96
N THR A 27 10.72 21.93 -15.60
CA THR A 27 9.79 22.91 -15.01
C THR A 27 8.42 22.26 -14.81
N ALA A 28 7.81 22.50 -13.64
CA ALA A 28 6.47 22.02 -13.31
C ALA A 28 5.39 22.92 -13.94
N VAL A 29 4.33 22.30 -14.46
CA VAL A 29 3.12 22.95 -14.95
C VAL A 29 2.00 22.68 -13.95
N THR A 30 1.38 23.73 -13.44
CA THR A 30 0.21 23.69 -12.56
C THR A 30 -1.08 23.54 -13.37
N ALA A 31 -1.92 22.58 -13.01
CA ALA A 31 -3.30 22.44 -13.49
C ALA A 31 -4.28 23.22 -12.57
N PRO A 32 -5.41 23.74 -13.09
CA PRO A 32 -6.38 24.51 -12.33
C PRO A 32 -7.38 23.62 -11.54
N PRO A 33 -7.97 24.12 -10.46
CA PRO A 33 -8.86 23.35 -9.58
C PRO A 33 -10.23 23.08 -10.22
N SER A 34 -10.69 21.83 -10.08
CA SER A 34 -11.99 21.30 -10.48
C SER A 34 -12.94 21.25 -9.28
N GLY A 35 -14.15 21.79 -9.42
CA GLY A 35 -15.10 22.00 -8.31
C GLY A 35 -15.55 20.76 -7.53
N GLY A 36 -16.19 21.03 -6.38
CA GLY A 36 -16.65 20.07 -5.36
C GLY A 36 -17.38 18.81 -5.85
N LEU A 37 -17.03 17.66 -5.28
CA LEU A 37 -17.62 16.34 -5.43
C LEU A 37 -18.99 16.32 -4.72
N LEU A 38 -20.04 16.08 -5.50
CA LEU A 38 -21.40 15.86 -5.05
C LEU A 38 -21.90 14.51 -5.57
N PRO A 39 -22.86 13.84 -4.90
CA PRO A 39 -23.51 12.68 -5.48
C PRO A 39 -24.13 12.99 -6.84
N ALA A 40 -24.30 11.95 -7.66
CA ALA A 40 -25.02 12.08 -8.92
C ALA A 40 -26.42 12.70 -8.70
N GLN A 41 -26.95 13.41 -9.69
CA GLN A 41 -28.21 14.14 -9.55
C GLN A 41 -29.35 13.22 -9.07
N GLY A 42 -30.01 13.61 -7.97
CA GLY A 42 -31.08 12.81 -7.35
C GLY A 42 -30.59 11.60 -6.55
N LYS A 43 -29.29 11.39 -6.40
CA LYS A 43 -28.69 10.33 -5.57
C LYS A 43 -28.15 10.88 -4.24
N ALA A 44 -27.99 9.99 -3.29
CA ALA A 44 -27.42 10.27 -1.98
C ALA A 44 -26.36 9.22 -1.71
N TRP A 45 -25.21 9.65 -1.19
CA TRP A 45 -24.24 8.70 -0.69
C TRP A 45 -24.74 8.09 0.62
N TYR A 46 -24.29 6.88 0.91
CA TYR A 46 -24.46 6.27 2.23
C TYR A 46 -23.15 5.67 2.72
N GLY A 47 -23.00 5.57 4.03
CA GLY A 47 -21.83 4.96 4.63
C GLY A 47 -21.93 4.76 6.13
N PRO A 48 -21.02 3.97 6.72
CA PRO A 48 -20.96 3.82 8.16
C PRO A 48 -20.14 4.94 8.81
N ASP A 49 -20.55 5.42 9.97
CA ASP A 49 -19.62 6.02 10.94
C ASP A 49 -18.96 4.86 11.70
N LEU A 50 -17.76 4.50 11.25
CA LEU A 50 -17.14 3.22 11.57
C LEU A 50 -16.32 3.30 12.86
N ASP A 51 -16.40 2.26 13.69
CA ASP A 51 -15.38 2.07 14.72
C ASP A 51 -14.11 1.47 14.10
N TRP A 52 -13.15 2.35 13.78
CA TRP A 52 -11.90 1.99 13.08
C TRP A 52 -10.93 1.16 13.93
N GLY A 53 -11.18 1.00 15.23
CA GLY A 53 -10.38 0.14 16.10
C GLY A 53 -10.63 -1.35 15.80
N PRO A 54 -11.85 -1.86 16.02
CA PRO A 54 -12.22 -3.25 15.77
C PRO A 54 -12.59 -3.56 14.30
N ASP A 55 -12.74 -2.57 13.43
CA ASP A 55 -13.26 -2.76 12.07
C ASP A 55 -12.43 -2.06 10.98
N ALA A 56 -12.78 -2.31 9.72
CA ALA A 56 -12.20 -1.67 8.54
C ALA A 56 -13.24 -1.58 7.40
N PRO A 57 -13.01 -0.72 6.40
CA PRO A 57 -13.82 -0.69 5.18
C PRO A 57 -14.08 -2.08 4.57
N ASP A 58 -13.07 -2.94 4.47
CA ASP A 58 -13.21 -4.32 3.93
C ASP A 58 -14.09 -5.20 4.80
N GLY A 59 -14.03 -5.00 6.13
CA GLY A 59 -14.88 -5.71 7.09
C GLY A 59 -16.35 -5.33 6.95
N PHE A 60 -16.63 -4.03 6.90
CA PHE A 60 -17.99 -3.52 6.67
C PHE A 60 -18.54 -3.99 5.32
N ALA A 61 -17.80 -3.77 4.23
CA ALA A 61 -18.23 -4.14 2.87
C ALA A 61 -18.44 -5.66 2.73
N GLY A 62 -17.59 -6.47 3.38
CA GLY A 62 -17.73 -7.92 3.42
C GLY A 62 -18.98 -8.40 4.17
N ARG A 63 -19.32 -7.77 5.31
CA ARG A 63 -20.55 -8.11 6.07
C ARG A 63 -21.82 -7.65 5.38
N LEU A 64 -21.80 -6.44 4.82
CA LEU A 64 -22.94 -5.90 4.06
C LEU A 64 -23.12 -6.64 2.73
N GLY A 65 -22.00 -7.02 2.09
CA GLY A 65 -21.97 -7.52 0.72
C GLY A 65 -22.21 -6.43 -0.32
N ALA A 66 -21.86 -5.18 0.00
CA ALA A 66 -21.88 -4.01 -0.87
C ALA A 66 -20.85 -2.99 -0.34
N VAL A 67 -20.27 -2.20 -1.25
CA VAL A 67 -19.31 -1.13 -0.90
C VAL A 67 -20.09 0.18 -0.70
N PRO A 68 -19.96 0.87 0.45
CA PRO A 68 -20.56 2.19 0.65
C PRO A 68 -19.80 3.27 -0.13
N SER A 69 -20.45 4.42 -0.36
CA SER A 69 -19.84 5.56 -1.05
C SER A 69 -19.10 6.52 -0.10
N MET A 70 -19.31 6.38 1.21
CA MET A 70 -18.57 7.16 2.19
C MET A 70 -18.19 6.34 3.44
N TYR A 71 -17.22 6.83 4.20
CA TYR A 71 -16.86 6.32 5.52
C TYR A 71 -16.70 7.48 6.51
N GLY A 72 -17.34 7.38 7.67
CA GLY A 72 -17.15 8.30 8.79
C GLY A 72 -15.96 7.89 9.65
N VAL A 73 -15.17 8.88 10.08
CA VAL A 73 -14.10 8.73 11.07
C VAL A 73 -14.18 9.86 12.09
N GLU A 74 -14.06 9.53 13.36
CA GLU A 74 -13.97 10.50 14.46
C GLU A 74 -12.50 10.67 14.90
N LEU A 75 -12.05 11.93 14.99
CA LEU A 75 -10.67 12.30 15.26
C LEU A 75 -10.59 13.46 16.26
N ASP A 76 -9.66 13.33 17.21
CA ASP A 76 -9.33 14.40 18.15
C ASP A 76 -8.78 15.64 17.42
N TYR A 77 -9.24 16.82 17.83
CA TYR A 77 -8.80 18.11 17.29
C TYR A 77 -8.35 19.08 18.39
N PRO A 78 -7.20 19.78 18.26
CA PRO A 78 -6.24 19.75 17.15
C PRO A 78 -5.53 18.41 16.95
N PHE A 79 -5.07 18.16 15.73
CA PHE A 79 -4.38 16.95 15.33
C PHE A 79 -3.08 16.70 16.12
N ASP A 80 -3.13 15.74 17.04
CA ASP A 80 -1.94 15.15 17.62
C ASP A 80 -1.33 14.10 16.67
N ARG A 81 -0.35 13.32 17.14
CA ARG A 81 0.29 12.29 16.30
C ARG A 81 -0.66 11.10 16.03
N PRO A 82 -1.32 10.49 17.03
CA PRO A 82 -2.32 9.44 16.80
C PRO A 82 -3.45 9.83 15.85
N ALA A 83 -4.02 11.03 15.99
CA ALA A 83 -5.10 11.49 15.12
C ALA A 83 -4.65 11.64 13.66
N ARG A 84 -3.41 12.08 13.42
CA ARG A 84 -2.80 12.13 12.08
C ARG A 84 -2.61 10.75 11.48
N GLU A 85 -2.00 9.84 12.23
CA GLU A 85 -1.78 8.46 11.77
C GLU A 85 -3.12 7.77 11.45
N GLN A 86 -4.16 8.04 12.24
CA GLN A 86 -5.51 7.52 11.99
C GLN A 86 -6.15 8.15 10.75
N TYR A 87 -6.02 9.46 10.55
CA TYR A 87 -6.49 10.15 9.35
C TYR A 87 -5.86 9.59 8.07
N ASP A 88 -4.53 9.43 8.07
CA ASP A 88 -3.79 8.90 6.92
C ASP A 88 -4.20 7.46 6.59
N ARG A 89 -4.38 6.61 7.62
CA ARG A 89 -4.88 5.25 7.46
C ARG A 89 -6.31 5.22 6.92
N ALA A 90 -7.21 6.03 7.47
CA ALA A 90 -8.60 6.11 7.04
C ALA A 90 -8.71 6.60 5.60
N SER A 91 -7.91 7.60 5.22
CA SER A 91 -7.87 8.15 3.86
C SER A 91 -7.44 7.09 2.84
N ARG A 92 -6.35 6.35 3.11
CA ARG A 92 -5.90 5.24 2.24
C ARG A 92 -6.94 4.12 2.13
N ALA A 93 -7.55 3.73 3.25
CA ALA A 93 -8.51 2.65 3.27
C ALA A 93 -9.83 3.02 2.56
N ALA A 94 -10.29 4.27 2.67
CA ALA A 94 -11.44 4.78 1.92
C ALA A 94 -11.12 4.90 0.42
N ALA A 95 -9.94 5.41 0.05
CA ALA A 95 -9.47 5.51 -1.33
C ALA A 95 -9.36 4.14 -2.03
N ALA A 96 -8.98 3.08 -1.29
CA ALA A 96 -8.95 1.71 -1.83
C ALA A 96 -10.34 1.21 -2.28
N GLN A 97 -11.42 1.76 -1.72
CA GLN A 97 -12.79 1.47 -2.10
C GLN A 97 -13.43 2.56 -2.99
N GLY A 98 -12.72 3.66 -3.24
CA GLY A 98 -13.22 4.82 -3.98
C GLY A 98 -14.30 5.57 -3.21
N ALA A 99 -14.19 5.62 -1.88
CA ALA A 99 -15.19 6.23 -1.01
C ALA A 99 -14.71 7.58 -0.44
N VAL A 100 -15.64 8.50 -0.26
CA VAL A 100 -15.39 9.81 0.37
C VAL A 100 -15.29 9.68 1.90
N LEU A 101 -14.40 10.44 2.52
CA LEU A 101 -14.24 10.43 3.98
C LEU A 101 -15.08 11.54 4.64
N VAL A 102 -15.90 11.18 5.62
CA VAL A 102 -16.57 12.12 6.52
C VAL A 102 -15.74 12.24 7.80
N VAL A 103 -15.02 13.34 7.95
CA VAL A 103 -14.08 13.57 9.05
C VAL A 103 -14.78 14.35 10.15
N THR A 104 -15.03 13.69 11.27
CA THR A 104 -15.58 14.32 12.47
C THR A 104 -14.46 14.79 13.36
N LEU A 105 -14.33 16.10 13.53
CA LEU A 105 -13.31 16.69 14.39
C LEU A 105 -13.90 16.99 15.77
N THR A 106 -13.33 16.38 16.82
CA THR A 106 -13.77 16.52 18.21
C THR A 106 -12.79 17.41 19.00
N PRO A 107 -13.15 18.68 19.31
CA PRO A 107 -12.28 19.57 20.07
C PRO A 107 -11.87 19.00 21.44
N THR A 108 -10.59 18.72 21.63
CA THR A 108 -9.98 18.29 22.92
C THR A 108 -9.51 19.47 23.78
N ARG A 109 -9.64 20.70 23.27
CA ARG A 109 -9.36 21.96 23.97
C ARG A 109 -10.60 22.85 23.98
N SER A 110 -10.58 23.94 24.75
CA SER A 110 -11.68 24.93 24.70
C SER A 110 -11.71 25.60 23.33
N LEU A 111 -12.91 25.90 22.82
CA LEU A 111 -13.09 26.48 21.48
C LEU A 111 -12.29 27.78 21.28
N GLY A 112 -12.25 28.65 22.30
CA GLY A 112 -11.49 29.90 22.26
C GLY A 112 -9.95 29.74 22.27
N SER A 113 -9.44 28.54 22.54
CA SER A 113 -7.99 28.25 22.48
C SER A 113 -7.54 27.67 21.15
N LEU A 114 -8.47 27.33 20.26
CA LEU A 114 -8.17 26.81 18.92
C LEU A 114 -7.66 27.94 18.03
N THR A 115 -6.58 27.70 17.31
CA THR A 115 -5.90 28.72 16.52
C THR A 115 -6.08 28.48 15.02
N ARG A 116 -5.80 29.52 14.22
CA ARG A 116 -5.69 29.36 12.76
C ARG A 116 -4.54 28.44 12.35
N ASP A 117 -3.50 28.30 13.17
CA ASP A 117 -2.40 27.36 12.89
C ASP A 117 -2.83 25.90 13.04
N ASP A 118 -3.70 25.61 14.02
CA ASP A 118 -4.33 24.29 14.15
C ASP A 118 -5.18 23.96 12.91
N ALA A 119 -5.96 24.94 12.43
CA ALA A 119 -6.77 24.77 11.22
C ALA A 119 -5.90 24.59 9.96
N ARG A 120 -4.79 25.35 9.82
CA ARG A 120 -3.84 25.17 8.71
C ARG A 120 -3.16 23.81 8.75
N ALA A 121 -2.88 23.28 9.94
CA ALA A 121 -2.33 21.95 10.09
C ALA A 121 -3.31 20.87 9.64
N ALA A 122 -4.61 21.02 9.97
CA ALA A 122 -5.65 20.15 9.44
C ALA A 122 -5.79 20.28 7.92
N ASN A 123 -5.87 21.50 7.38
CA ASN A 123 -6.07 21.69 5.94
C ASN A 123 -4.93 21.12 5.09
N ARG A 124 -3.68 21.18 5.56
CA ARG A 124 -2.55 20.54 4.88
C ARG A 124 -2.70 19.02 4.75
N LEU A 125 -3.33 18.36 5.74
CA LEU A 125 -3.64 16.93 5.66
C LEU A 125 -4.75 16.66 4.64
N PHE A 126 -5.72 17.56 4.55
CA PHE A 126 -6.79 17.48 3.56
C PHE A 126 -6.25 17.68 2.13
N GLU A 127 -5.42 18.71 1.91
CA GLU A 127 -4.67 18.95 0.67
C GLU A 127 -3.82 17.74 0.27
N GLN A 128 -3.14 17.13 1.24
CA GLN A 128 -2.34 15.93 1.00
C GLN A 128 -3.21 14.74 0.55
N ALA A 129 -4.34 14.49 1.21
CA ALA A 129 -5.25 13.42 0.82
C ALA A 129 -5.89 13.69 -0.56
N HIS A 130 -6.27 14.94 -0.83
CA HIS A 130 -6.80 15.36 -2.12
C HIS A 130 -5.80 15.11 -3.25
N GLY A 131 -4.56 15.61 -3.11
CA GLY A 131 -3.52 15.39 -4.10
C GLY A 131 -3.11 13.92 -4.27
N GLN A 132 -3.17 13.11 -3.20
CA GLN A 132 -2.78 11.70 -3.27
C GLN A 132 -3.87 10.81 -3.90
N TYR A 133 -5.14 11.06 -3.62
CA TYR A 133 -6.22 10.11 -3.93
C TYR A 133 -7.35 10.69 -4.79
N ASP A 134 -7.22 11.95 -5.23
CA ASP A 134 -8.28 12.69 -5.95
C ASP A 134 -9.65 12.57 -5.26
N THR A 135 -9.61 12.66 -3.93
CA THR A 135 -10.79 12.59 -3.08
C THR A 135 -11.02 13.93 -2.40
N GLN A 136 -12.28 14.20 -2.08
CA GLN A 136 -12.64 15.29 -1.17
C GLN A 136 -12.99 14.72 0.20
N VAL A 137 -12.92 15.57 1.22
CA VAL A 137 -13.31 15.22 2.59
C VAL A 137 -14.46 16.12 3.05
N LEU A 138 -15.46 15.51 3.70
CA LEU A 138 -16.54 16.24 4.35
C LEU A 138 -16.15 16.48 5.82
N VAL A 139 -15.86 17.72 6.19
CA VAL A 139 -15.33 18.10 7.50
C VAL A 139 -16.45 18.49 8.45
N ARG A 140 -16.84 17.57 9.32
CA ARG A 140 -17.83 17.77 10.37
C ARG A 140 -17.15 18.28 11.65
N PHE A 141 -16.97 19.59 11.74
CA PHE A 141 -16.29 20.23 12.87
C PHE A 141 -17.23 20.43 14.07
N ALA A 142 -16.85 19.85 15.22
CA ALA A 142 -17.53 20.01 16.51
C ALA A 142 -19.06 19.84 16.42
N PRO A 143 -19.56 18.68 15.93
CA PRO A 143 -20.99 18.45 15.73
C PRO A 143 -21.77 18.41 17.05
N GLN A 144 -23.10 18.46 16.95
CA GLN A 144 -24.03 18.41 18.10
C GLN A 144 -23.77 19.54 19.11
N MET A 145 -23.34 20.69 18.60
CA MET A 145 -23.00 21.88 19.39
C MET A 145 -24.21 22.50 20.12
N ASN A 146 -25.43 22.13 19.78
CA ASN A 146 -26.63 22.53 20.52
C ASN A 146 -26.98 21.55 21.66
N GLY A 147 -26.24 20.44 21.81
CA GLY A 147 -26.42 19.48 22.90
C GLY A 147 -25.62 19.82 24.17
N THR A 148 -26.03 19.24 25.29
CA THR A 148 -25.40 19.42 26.62
C THR A 148 -24.31 18.39 26.93
N TRP A 149 -24.23 17.27 26.20
CA TRP A 149 -23.37 16.12 26.49
C TRP A 149 -21.95 16.21 25.90
N VAL A 150 -21.74 17.00 24.85
CA VAL A 150 -20.40 17.28 24.31
C VAL A 150 -19.74 18.40 25.11
N ARG A 151 -18.42 18.59 25.01
CA ARG A 151 -17.71 19.66 25.74
C ARG A 151 -17.72 21.03 25.06
N TRP A 152 -18.06 21.08 23.77
CA TRP A 152 -18.12 22.30 22.96
C TRP A 152 -19.55 22.79 22.70
N GLY A 153 -20.57 21.97 22.98
CA GLY A 153 -21.97 22.35 22.83
C GLY A 153 -22.43 23.51 23.73
N GLN A 154 -23.66 24.00 23.61
CA GLN A 154 -24.21 25.11 24.40
C GLN A 154 -23.33 26.39 24.46
N GLN A 155 -22.36 26.57 23.56
CA GLN A 155 -21.43 27.72 23.53
C GLN A 155 -21.54 28.48 22.21
N PRO A 156 -22.69 29.12 21.89
CA PRO A 156 -22.97 29.70 20.58
C PRO A 156 -21.90 30.71 20.12
N THR A 157 -21.42 31.59 21.02
CA THR A 157 -20.42 32.60 20.65
C THR A 157 -19.08 31.98 20.28
N ALA A 158 -18.56 31.09 21.13
CA ALA A 158 -17.26 30.46 20.90
C ALA A 158 -17.32 29.49 19.73
N TYR A 159 -18.44 28.78 19.56
CA TYR A 159 -18.67 27.84 18.46
C TYR A 159 -18.65 28.56 17.11
N VAL A 160 -19.47 29.59 16.93
CA VAL A 160 -19.53 30.34 15.67
C VAL A 160 -18.18 30.95 15.33
N SER A 161 -17.46 31.49 16.31
CA SER A 161 -16.13 32.05 16.11
C SER A 161 -15.12 30.98 15.66
N ALA A 162 -15.10 29.81 16.31
CA ALA A 162 -14.17 28.74 15.99
C ALA A 162 -14.48 28.11 14.63
N PHE A 163 -15.77 27.87 14.32
CA PHE A 163 -16.21 27.31 13.04
C PHE A 163 -15.82 28.23 11.88
N ARG A 164 -16.10 29.53 11.98
CA ARG A 164 -15.70 30.52 10.96
C ARG A 164 -14.19 30.55 10.76
N ALA A 165 -13.43 30.58 11.85
CA ALA A 165 -11.97 30.63 11.76
C ALA A 165 -11.37 29.39 11.09
N PHE A 166 -11.99 28.22 11.26
CA PHE A 166 -11.59 26.99 10.59
C PHE A 166 -12.02 26.99 9.11
N ALA A 167 -13.28 27.33 8.83
CA ALA A 167 -13.82 27.43 7.46
C ALA A 167 -13.02 28.42 6.60
N ASP A 168 -12.69 29.60 7.13
CA ASP A 168 -11.83 30.60 6.47
C ASP A 168 -10.50 30.00 5.99
N VAL A 169 -9.92 29.07 6.75
CA VAL A 169 -8.64 28.44 6.42
C VAL A 169 -8.82 27.35 5.39
N VAL A 170 -9.88 26.54 5.51
CA VAL A 170 -10.19 25.47 4.55
C VAL A 170 -10.52 26.07 3.18
N HIS A 171 -11.43 27.03 3.13
CA HIS A 171 -11.86 27.70 1.90
C HIS A 171 -10.77 28.54 1.23
N ALA A 172 -9.75 28.96 1.97
CA ALA A 172 -8.61 29.69 1.43
C ALA A 172 -7.45 28.79 0.96
N GLY A 173 -7.50 27.49 1.28
CA GLY A 173 -6.50 26.52 0.84
C GLY A 173 -6.94 25.71 -0.38
N ASP A 174 -6.14 24.72 -0.75
CA ASP A 174 -6.30 23.95 -1.99
C ASP A 174 -6.86 22.53 -1.72
N SER A 175 -7.55 22.32 -0.59
CA SER A 175 -8.02 20.98 -0.19
C SER A 175 -9.31 20.54 -0.88
N ASP A 176 -10.07 21.49 -1.44
CA ASP A 176 -11.46 21.31 -1.87
C ASP A 176 -12.36 20.61 -0.82
N ALA A 177 -11.97 20.68 0.46
CA ALA A 177 -12.70 20.08 1.56
C ALA A 177 -13.97 20.88 1.85
N ALA A 178 -15.08 20.17 2.09
CA ALA A 178 -16.37 20.79 2.36
C ALA A 178 -16.68 20.83 3.86
N MET A 179 -16.97 22.03 4.38
CA MET A 179 -17.34 22.26 5.77
C MET A 179 -18.80 21.85 6.04
N VAL A 180 -18.99 20.98 7.04
CA VAL A 180 -20.30 20.47 7.45
C VAL A 180 -20.72 21.04 8.81
N TRP A 181 -21.79 21.84 8.84
CA TRP A 181 -22.38 22.35 10.09
C TRP A 181 -23.49 21.40 10.58
N SER A 182 -23.25 20.64 11.65
CA SER A 182 -24.08 19.48 12.03
C SER A 182 -24.62 19.55 13.46
N PRO A 183 -25.75 20.22 13.74
CA PRO A 183 -26.45 20.14 15.03
C PRO A 183 -27.12 18.78 15.28
N SER A 184 -27.52 18.54 16.53
CA SER A 184 -28.49 17.51 16.90
C SER A 184 -29.91 18.02 16.62
N TYR A 185 -30.84 17.14 16.25
CA TYR A 185 -32.25 17.51 16.16
C TYR A 185 -32.77 18.12 17.47
N GLY A 186 -33.58 19.17 17.37
CA GLY A 186 -33.92 20.09 18.47
C GLY A 186 -34.98 19.60 19.48
N ALA A 187 -35.48 18.37 19.36
CA ALA A 187 -36.59 17.90 20.19
C ALA A 187 -36.21 17.87 21.69
N GLY A 188 -36.90 18.69 22.47
CA GLY A 188 -36.64 18.83 23.90
C GLY A 188 -35.43 19.69 24.25
N TYR A 189 -34.96 20.55 23.33
CA TYR A 189 -34.08 21.67 23.66
C TYR A 189 -34.64 22.47 24.86
N PRO A 190 -33.80 22.92 25.81
CA PRO A 190 -32.32 22.87 25.85
C PRO A 190 -31.70 21.54 26.35
N PHE A 191 -32.43 20.43 26.27
CA PHE A 191 -31.99 19.05 26.58
C PHE A 191 -31.68 18.74 28.06
N GLY A 192 -32.17 19.59 28.98
CA GLY A 192 -32.03 19.40 30.43
C GLY A 192 -30.58 19.54 30.95
N GLU A 193 -30.40 19.46 32.26
CA GLU A 193 -29.13 19.72 32.96
C GLU A 193 -28.13 18.55 32.96
N SER A 194 -28.23 17.61 32.02
CA SER A 194 -27.48 16.32 32.06
C SER A 194 -25.94 16.44 32.15
N ALA A 195 -25.37 17.65 32.00
CA ALA A 195 -23.96 17.94 32.25
C ALA A 195 -23.69 19.24 33.05
N GLY A 196 -24.68 19.87 33.69
CA GLY A 196 -24.50 21.16 34.40
C GLY A 196 -24.13 22.37 33.52
N ARG A 197 -24.00 22.16 32.21
CA ARG A 197 -23.49 23.15 31.24
C ARG A 197 -24.33 24.41 31.10
N LEU A 198 -25.63 24.31 31.39
CA LEU A 198 -26.54 25.45 31.34
C LEU A 198 -26.24 26.45 32.47
N GLU A 199 -25.72 25.99 33.62
CA GLU A 199 -25.33 26.85 34.75
C GLU A 199 -24.01 27.60 34.49
N ASP A 200 -23.15 27.03 33.63
CA ASP A 200 -21.82 27.57 33.28
C ASP A 200 -21.85 28.54 32.09
N LEU A 201 -23.04 28.88 31.56
CA LEU A 201 -23.15 29.77 30.40
C LEU A 201 -22.79 31.21 30.73
N SER A 202 -22.02 31.83 29.83
CA SER A 202 -21.75 33.27 29.92
C SER A 202 -23.02 34.07 29.69
N ALA A 203 -23.14 35.26 30.29
CA ALA A 203 -24.30 36.14 30.05
C ALA A 203 -24.52 36.47 28.56
N VAL A 204 -23.45 36.47 27.76
CA VAL A 204 -23.51 36.68 26.31
C VAL A 204 -24.10 35.46 25.60
N ASP A 205 -23.75 34.25 26.03
CA ASP A 205 -24.28 33.02 25.45
C ASP A 205 -25.73 32.77 25.87
N VAL A 206 -26.09 33.08 27.12
CA VAL A 206 -27.49 33.07 27.59
C VAL A 206 -28.34 34.01 26.75
N ALA A 207 -27.91 35.27 26.58
CA ALA A 207 -28.64 36.25 25.78
C ALA A 207 -28.73 35.91 24.28
N LYS A 208 -27.85 35.04 23.75
CA LYS A 208 -27.94 34.53 22.38
C LYS A 208 -28.82 33.31 22.26
N ALA A 209 -28.86 32.48 23.30
CA ALA A 209 -29.66 31.26 23.34
C ALA A 209 -31.12 31.53 23.70
N ASP A 210 -31.40 32.58 24.47
CA ASP A 210 -32.73 33.16 24.71
C ASP A 210 -33.16 33.97 23.47
N THR A 211 -33.76 33.26 22.54
CA THR A 211 -34.16 33.77 21.22
C THR A 211 -35.52 34.44 21.23
N ASN A 212 -36.36 34.16 22.23
CA ASN A 212 -37.65 34.81 22.40
C ASN A 212 -37.57 36.07 23.31
N GLY A 213 -36.46 36.25 24.03
CA GLY A 213 -36.14 37.42 24.84
C GLY A 213 -36.89 37.49 26.17
N ASP A 214 -37.39 36.37 26.68
CA ASP A 214 -38.18 36.30 27.91
C ASP A 214 -37.33 36.12 29.18
N GLY A 215 -36.01 35.99 29.02
CA GLY A 215 -35.03 35.80 30.09
C GLY A 215 -34.92 34.37 30.59
N ARG A 216 -35.54 33.40 29.91
CA ARG A 216 -35.51 31.96 30.23
C ARG A 216 -34.98 31.22 29.01
N LEU A 217 -34.20 30.17 29.25
CA LEU A 217 -33.77 29.25 28.19
C LEU A 217 -34.65 28.00 28.28
N ASP A 218 -35.60 27.86 27.35
CA ASP A 218 -36.56 26.76 27.35
C ASP A 218 -36.93 26.24 25.95
N ALA A 219 -38.03 25.48 25.85
CA ALA A 219 -38.42 24.81 24.61
C ALA A 219 -39.02 25.77 23.55
N ALA A 220 -39.29 27.02 23.92
CA ALA A 220 -39.70 28.06 22.98
C ALA A 220 -38.51 28.71 22.25
N ASP A 221 -37.27 28.41 22.66
CA ASP A 221 -36.08 28.92 22.01
C ASP A 221 -35.66 28.13 20.77
N ASP A 222 -35.09 28.82 19.78
CA ASP A 222 -34.56 28.23 18.57
C ASP A 222 -33.29 27.40 18.87
N PRO A 223 -33.34 26.07 18.67
CA PRO A 223 -32.22 25.18 18.98
C PRO A 223 -31.07 25.27 17.99
N TYR A 224 -31.20 26.03 16.90
CA TYR A 224 -30.26 26.04 15.78
C TYR A 224 -29.66 27.42 15.48
N GLY A 225 -30.49 28.45 15.36
CA GLY A 225 -30.09 29.80 14.94
C GLY A 225 -28.91 30.39 15.71
N PRO A 226 -28.85 30.29 17.05
CA PRO A 226 -27.72 30.81 17.84
C PRO A 226 -26.35 30.21 17.47
N TYR A 227 -26.34 29.02 16.89
CA TYR A 227 -25.14 28.27 16.52
C TYR A 227 -24.79 28.37 15.03
N TRP A 228 -25.60 29.07 14.23
CA TRP A 228 -25.40 29.19 12.78
C TRP A 228 -24.17 30.07 12.47
N PRO A 229 -23.12 29.52 11.83
CA PRO A 229 -21.92 30.27 11.52
C PRO A 229 -22.09 31.19 10.30
N GLY A 230 -23.18 31.08 9.54
CA GLY A 230 -23.42 31.89 8.36
C GLY A 230 -23.11 31.18 7.05
N ALA A 231 -23.80 31.62 6.00
CA ALA A 231 -23.84 30.97 4.70
C ALA A 231 -22.47 30.77 4.02
N SER A 232 -21.57 31.73 4.17
CA SER A 232 -20.23 31.70 3.55
C SER A 232 -19.26 30.71 4.20
N SER A 233 -19.58 30.18 5.37
CA SER A 233 -18.70 29.25 6.09
C SER A 233 -19.14 27.79 5.93
N VAL A 234 -20.31 27.52 5.34
CA VAL A 234 -20.96 26.21 5.35
C VAL A 234 -21.23 25.73 3.93
N ASP A 235 -20.62 24.61 3.56
CA ASP A 235 -20.82 23.96 2.27
C ASP A 235 -21.93 22.90 2.34
N TRP A 236 -21.99 22.18 3.46
CA TRP A 236 -23.01 21.17 3.77
C TRP A 236 -23.64 21.46 5.14
N VAL A 237 -24.95 21.23 5.25
CA VAL A 237 -25.59 21.15 6.57
C VAL A 237 -25.66 19.70 7.01
N GLY A 238 -25.53 19.46 8.30
CA GLY A 238 -25.66 18.13 8.89
C GLY A 238 -26.81 18.10 9.89
N LEU A 239 -27.34 16.90 10.15
CA LEU A 239 -28.32 16.72 11.22
C LEU A 239 -28.08 15.37 11.89
N SER A 240 -27.77 15.37 13.19
CA SER A 240 -27.68 14.15 13.98
C SER A 240 -29.07 13.77 14.50
N MET A 241 -29.56 12.59 14.10
CA MET A 241 -30.88 12.07 14.42
C MET A 241 -30.79 10.58 14.75
N PHE A 242 -30.82 10.24 16.04
CA PHE A 242 -30.68 8.86 16.53
C PHE A 242 -31.96 8.37 17.21
N PHE A 243 -32.20 7.06 17.10
CA PHE A 243 -33.27 6.38 17.82
C PHE A 243 -32.74 5.71 19.10
N PHE A 244 -33.25 6.16 20.23
CA PHE A 244 -32.83 5.72 21.58
C PHE A 244 -33.85 4.80 22.29
N GLY A 245 -35.00 4.48 21.68
CA GLY A 245 -35.98 3.56 22.29
C GLY A 245 -36.69 4.07 23.55
N LYS A 246 -36.79 5.38 23.75
CA LYS A 246 -37.28 6.02 25.00
C LYS A 246 -38.81 6.15 25.13
N GLY A 247 -39.60 5.50 24.28
CA GLY A 247 -41.06 5.60 24.29
C GLY A 247 -41.61 6.87 23.62
N LYS A 248 -42.77 7.37 24.08
CA LYS A 248 -43.49 8.48 23.42
C LYS A 248 -42.70 9.79 23.46
N SER A 249 -42.79 10.57 22.39
CA SER A 249 -42.08 11.86 22.25
C SER A 249 -42.35 12.83 23.42
N THR A 250 -43.60 12.92 23.89
CA THR A 250 -44.03 13.79 25.01
C THR A 250 -43.40 13.42 26.36
N GLU A 251 -42.90 12.20 26.48
CA GLU A 251 -42.30 11.66 27.69
C GLU A 251 -40.76 11.69 27.60
N ALA A 252 -40.21 11.49 26.39
CA ALA A 252 -38.79 11.24 26.15
C ALA A 252 -37.96 12.45 25.67
N ALA A 253 -38.55 13.38 24.90
CA ALA A 253 -37.79 14.46 24.26
C ALA A 253 -37.12 15.37 25.30
N GLY A 254 -35.79 15.53 25.19
CA GLY A 254 -34.99 16.37 26.09
C GLY A 254 -34.94 15.92 27.55
N ARG A 255 -35.38 14.69 27.85
CA ARG A 255 -35.46 14.14 29.21
C ARG A 255 -34.62 12.89 29.38
N ASP A 256 -34.11 12.70 30.59
CA ASP A 256 -33.43 11.49 31.00
C ASP A 256 -34.44 10.41 31.38
N VAL A 257 -35.02 9.77 30.36
CA VAL A 257 -35.89 8.60 30.52
C VAL A 257 -35.03 7.33 30.36
N PRO A 258 -34.94 6.47 31.39
CA PRO A 258 -34.17 5.24 31.30
C PRO A 258 -34.77 4.27 30.26
N LEU A 259 -33.92 3.75 29.38
CA LEU A 259 -34.29 2.62 28.53
C LEU A 259 -34.52 1.36 29.38
N THR A 260 -35.74 0.82 29.36
CA THR A 260 -36.15 -0.36 30.14
C THR A 260 -36.45 -1.59 29.30
N ARG A 261 -36.72 -1.43 28.00
CA ARG A 261 -37.03 -2.49 27.04
C ARG A 261 -36.61 -2.07 25.63
N ASN A 262 -36.29 -3.01 24.74
CA ASN A 262 -36.13 -2.71 23.32
C ASN A 262 -37.52 -2.59 22.65
N GLU A 263 -37.80 -1.45 22.02
CA GLU A 263 -39.06 -1.20 21.31
C GLU A 263 -38.75 -0.58 19.95
N ALA A 264 -39.43 -1.04 18.90
CA ALA A 264 -39.30 -0.48 17.57
C ALA A 264 -39.91 0.94 17.50
N PRO A 265 -39.35 1.83 16.67
CA PRO A 265 -39.90 3.18 16.49
C PRO A 265 -41.34 3.14 16.00
N GLY A 266 -42.13 4.13 16.42
CA GLY A 266 -43.49 4.34 15.92
C GLY A 266 -43.49 4.68 14.43
N ALA A 267 -44.61 4.49 13.75
CA ALA A 267 -44.74 4.90 12.35
C ALA A 267 -44.63 6.42 12.20
N GLY A 268 -43.87 6.90 11.21
CA GLY A 268 -43.72 8.33 10.91
C GLY A 268 -42.79 9.10 11.87
N GLU A 269 -42.03 8.41 12.72
CA GLU A 269 -41.19 9.04 13.73
C GLU A 269 -39.98 9.79 13.16
N VAL A 270 -39.40 9.33 12.05
CA VAL A 270 -38.33 10.05 11.34
C VAL A 270 -38.89 11.29 10.64
N GLU A 271 -40.02 11.14 9.95
CA GLU A 271 -40.71 12.24 9.28
C GLU A 271 -41.11 13.33 10.28
N ALA A 272 -41.71 12.95 11.41
CA ALA A 272 -42.08 13.88 12.48
C ALA A 272 -40.88 14.62 13.10
N ARG A 273 -39.66 14.06 13.06
CA ARG A 273 -38.45 14.77 13.49
C ARG A 273 -37.96 15.77 12.45
N PHE A 274 -38.04 15.44 11.17
CA PHE A 274 -37.75 16.40 10.10
C PHE A 274 -38.76 17.55 10.07
N ASP A 275 -40.02 17.25 10.35
CA ASP A 275 -41.11 18.22 10.35
C ASP A 275 -41.23 18.94 11.71
N GLU A 276 -40.32 18.66 12.65
CA GLU A 276 -40.24 19.29 13.97
C GLU A 276 -41.55 19.20 14.77
N THR A 277 -42.25 18.07 14.66
CA THR A 277 -43.46 17.75 15.41
C THR A 277 -43.22 16.67 16.48
N TRP A 278 -42.12 15.93 16.39
CA TRP A 278 -41.73 14.94 17.39
C TRP A 278 -41.06 15.62 18.59
N GLY A 279 -41.80 15.81 19.69
CA GLY A 279 -41.23 16.29 20.96
C GLY A 279 -40.96 17.80 21.04
N TYR A 280 -41.33 18.53 20.00
CA TYR A 280 -41.37 20.00 19.99
C TYR A 280 -42.65 20.48 20.67
N GLN A 281 -42.53 21.46 21.56
CA GLN A 281 -43.68 22.02 22.30
C GLN A 281 -44.38 23.12 21.51
N GLU A 282 -43.61 23.89 20.74
CA GLU A 282 -44.08 24.97 19.89
C GLU A 282 -43.44 24.87 18.48
N PRO A 283 -44.17 25.24 17.40
CA PRO A 283 -43.59 25.35 16.07
C PRO A 283 -42.52 26.43 16.03
N GLN A 284 -41.43 26.18 15.29
CA GLN A 284 -40.40 27.19 15.08
C GLN A 284 -40.94 28.31 14.17
N PRO A 285 -40.93 29.58 14.61
CA PRO A 285 -41.57 30.68 13.88
C PRO A 285 -40.92 31.00 12.53
N GLU A 286 -39.64 30.63 12.36
CA GLU A 286 -38.87 30.86 11.13
C GLU A 286 -38.92 29.68 10.13
N GLY A 287 -39.66 28.61 10.44
CA GLY A 287 -39.71 27.37 9.65
C GLY A 287 -38.84 26.24 10.21
N THR A 288 -38.92 25.06 9.60
CA THR A 288 -38.14 23.89 10.05
C THR A 288 -36.66 24.02 9.71
N PHE A 289 -35.80 23.22 10.35
CA PHE A 289 -34.36 23.16 10.08
C PHE A 289 -34.03 23.00 8.59
N THR A 290 -34.72 22.07 7.91
CA THR A 290 -34.47 21.78 6.49
C THR A 290 -34.91 22.93 5.60
N GLU A 291 -36.01 23.61 5.93
CA GLU A 291 -36.48 24.79 5.21
C GLU A 291 -35.50 25.95 5.34
N ARG A 292 -35.01 26.20 6.55
CA ARG A 292 -34.14 27.35 6.87
C ARG A 292 -32.72 27.17 6.35
N PHE A 293 -32.10 26.02 6.58
CA PHE A 293 -30.65 25.86 6.41
C PHE A 293 -30.25 24.97 5.24
N ALA A 294 -31.13 24.08 4.77
CA ALA A 294 -30.88 23.21 3.61
C ALA A 294 -31.55 23.74 2.35
N ARG A 295 -32.87 23.59 2.22
CA ARG A 295 -33.66 23.91 1.01
C ARG A 295 -33.67 25.41 0.72
N GLY A 296 -33.83 26.25 1.75
CA GLY A 296 -33.83 27.71 1.59
C GLY A 296 -32.53 28.28 1.04
N GLU A 297 -31.44 27.52 1.14
CA GLU A 297 -30.08 27.92 0.77
C GLU A 297 -29.47 27.01 -0.31
N ASP A 298 -30.25 26.09 -0.88
CA ASP A 298 -29.82 25.02 -1.82
C ASP A 298 -28.57 24.23 -1.36
N ARG A 299 -28.47 23.98 -0.05
CA ARG A 299 -27.35 23.23 0.55
C ARG A 299 -27.64 21.73 0.64
N PRO A 300 -26.65 20.88 0.32
CA PRO A 300 -26.75 19.45 0.59
C PRO A 300 -26.77 19.16 2.11
N LEU A 301 -27.60 18.21 2.51
CA LEU A 301 -27.75 17.74 3.88
C LEU A 301 -27.08 16.37 4.07
N LEU A 302 -26.25 16.26 5.10
CA LEU A 302 -25.68 15.03 5.63
C LEU A 302 -26.43 14.58 6.88
N LEU A 303 -27.24 13.52 6.77
CA LEU A 303 -27.97 12.95 7.90
C LEU A 303 -27.08 11.95 8.64
N ASP A 304 -26.89 12.14 9.94
CA ASP A 304 -26.19 11.18 10.79
C ASP A 304 -27.17 10.45 11.71
N THR A 305 -27.21 9.13 11.62
CA THR A 305 -28.30 8.36 12.22
C THR A 305 -27.90 6.97 12.68
N GLY A 306 -28.78 6.33 13.44
CA GLY A 306 -28.61 4.99 13.96
C GLY A 306 -29.76 4.61 14.88
N ALA A 307 -29.94 3.31 15.09
CA ALA A 307 -30.91 2.78 16.04
C ALA A 307 -30.20 1.94 17.10
N LEU A 308 -30.37 2.37 18.34
CA LEU A 308 -29.85 1.71 19.53
C LEU A 308 -30.53 0.37 19.72
N TYR A 309 -29.75 -0.65 20.09
CA TYR A 309 -30.26 -1.91 20.60
C TYR A 309 -29.44 -2.35 21.81
N ASP A 310 -30.10 -2.78 22.89
CA ASP A 310 -29.42 -3.26 24.10
C ASP A 310 -29.67 -4.76 24.29
N HIS A 311 -28.63 -5.58 24.16
CA HIS A 311 -28.73 -7.04 24.27
C HIS A 311 -29.08 -7.54 25.68
N SER A 312 -29.04 -6.68 26.70
CA SER A 312 -29.41 -7.03 28.07
C SER A 312 -30.90 -6.82 28.38
N LEU A 313 -31.65 -6.23 27.46
CA LEU A 313 -33.08 -5.94 27.62
C LEU A 313 -33.93 -6.86 26.75
N ASP A 314 -35.07 -7.29 27.30
CA ASP A 314 -36.13 -7.93 26.53
C ASP A 314 -36.81 -6.90 25.60
N GLY A 315 -37.68 -7.34 24.67
CA GLY A 315 -38.27 -6.41 23.70
C GLY A 315 -38.59 -6.98 22.34
N ASP A 316 -38.81 -6.06 21.42
CA ASP A 316 -38.75 -6.32 19.99
C ASP A 316 -37.35 -6.79 19.60
N SER A 317 -37.25 -7.58 18.53
CA SER A 317 -35.97 -8.10 18.06
C SER A 317 -35.07 -6.97 17.52
N GLN A 318 -33.76 -7.22 17.52
CA GLN A 318 -32.79 -6.29 16.92
C GLN A 318 -33.13 -5.93 15.48
N LEU A 319 -33.62 -6.91 14.70
CA LEU A 319 -34.05 -6.66 13.33
C LEU A 319 -35.26 -5.73 13.29
N GLU A 320 -36.30 -5.98 14.09
CA GLU A 320 -37.51 -5.14 14.11
C GLU A 320 -37.19 -3.70 14.50
N VAL A 321 -36.38 -3.48 15.54
CA VAL A 321 -35.97 -2.15 16.00
C VAL A 321 -35.22 -1.39 14.90
N LYS A 322 -34.15 -2.00 14.37
CA LYS A 322 -33.30 -1.31 13.39
C LYS A 322 -33.99 -1.18 12.03
N GLN A 323 -34.71 -2.22 11.58
CA GLN A 323 -35.40 -2.22 10.30
C GLN A 323 -36.54 -1.22 10.23
N SER A 324 -37.30 -1.08 11.31
CA SER A 324 -38.35 -0.07 11.38
C SER A 324 -37.76 1.35 11.35
N TRP A 325 -36.58 1.56 11.91
CA TRP A 325 -35.88 2.84 11.84
C TRP A 325 -35.32 3.15 10.44
N TRP A 326 -34.47 2.28 9.88
CA TRP A 326 -33.81 2.59 8.61
C TRP A 326 -34.80 2.67 7.45
N ARG A 327 -35.92 1.93 7.48
CA ARG A 327 -36.96 2.05 6.45
C ARG A 327 -37.63 3.43 6.48
N GLN A 328 -37.85 3.98 7.66
CA GLN A 328 -38.35 5.35 7.80
C GLN A 328 -37.31 6.38 7.33
N VAL A 329 -36.01 6.15 7.61
CA VAL A 329 -34.93 6.97 7.05
C VAL A 329 -34.94 6.91 5.52
N PHE A 330 -35.00 5.72 4.92
CA PHE A 330 -35.02 5.56 3.47
C PHE A 330 -36.23 6.24 2.83
N ALA A 331 -37.42 6.14 3.44
CA ALA A 331 -38.60 6.86 2.99
C ALA A 331 -38.43 8.39 3.09
N ALA A 332 -37.92 8.89 4.22
CA ALA A 332 -37.70 10.33 4.40
C ALA A 332 -36.70 10.92 3.39
N VAL A 333 -35.64 10.18 3.03
CA VAL A 333 -34.62 10.59 2.04
C VAL A 333 -35.17 10.59 0.61
N GLN A 334 -36.15 9.73 0.30
CA GLN A 334 -36.84 9.75 -1.00
C GLN A 334 -37.61 11.05 -1.21
N ASP A 335 -38.29 11.55 -0.18
CA ASP A 335 -39.13 12.75 -0.26
C ASP A 335 -38.33 14.06 -0.06
N ARG A 336 -37.04 13.97 0.31
CA ARG A 336 -36.18 15.12 0.65
C ARG A 336 -34.91 15.12 -0.22
N PRO A 337 -34.95 15.72 -1.43
CA PRO A 337 -33.81 15.74 -2.35
C PRO A 337 -32.59 16.49 -1.81
N GLU A 338 -32.78 17.38 -0.83
CA GLU A 338 -31.71 18.04 -0.10
C GLU A 338 -30.83 17.06 0.69
N VAL A 339 -31.33 15.89 1.10
CA VAL A 339 -30.52 14.89 1.82
C VAL A 339 -29.60 14.17 0.82
N ARG A 340 -28.34 14.57 0.76
CA ARG A 340 -27.36 14.06 -0.21
C ARG A 340 -26.35 13.08 0.40
N GLY A 341 -26.36 12.92 1.71
CA GLY A 341 -25.55 11.92 2.40
C GLY A 341 -26.25 11.36 3.64
N VAL A 342 -26.04 10.07 3.93
CA VAL A 342 -26.49 9.44 5.18
C VAL A 342 -25.36 8.61 5.80
N THR A 343 -24.95 8.97 7.02
CA THR A 343 -24.05 8.16 7.85
C THR A 343 -24.85 7.32 8.85
N PHE A 344 -24.54 6.02 8.92
CA PHE A 344 -25.11 5.10 9.90
C PHE A 344 -24.07 4.76 10.96
N LEU A 345 -24.37 5.01 12.23
CA LEU A 345 -23.46 4.70 13.33
C LEU A 345 -23.23 3.18 13.44
N GLU A 346 -21.99 2.73 13.20
CA GLU A 346 -21.59 1.31 13.24
C GLU A 346 -20.57 1.04 14.36
N THR A 347 -20.97 1.32 15.60
CA THR A 347 -20.14 1.05 16.79
C THR A 347 -20.93 0.41 17.93
N ASN A 348 -20.21 -0.22 18.86
CA ASN A 348 -20.71 -0.52 20.19
C ASN A 348 -20.13 0.50 21.17
N ARG A 349 -20.97 1.28 21.83
CA ARG A 349 -20.50 2.23 22.85
C ARG A 349 -21.45 2.28 24.02
N ARG A 350 -20.97 2.82 25.14
CA ARG A 350 -21.83 3.03 26.31
C ARG A 350 -22.68 4.27 26.09
N GLU A 351 -23.97 4.15 26.37
CA GLU A 351 -24.92 5.24 26.16
C GLU A 351 -25.57 5.66 27.48
N PRO A 352 -25.50 6.95 27.85
CA PRO A 352 -26.24 7.49 28.99
C PRO A 352 -27.73 7.11 28.95
N GLU A 353 -28.35 7.18 27.78
CA GLU A 353 -29.75 6.84 27.51
C GLU A 353 -30.09 5.37 27.82
N ALA A 354 -29.09 4.49 27.71
CA ALA A 354 -29.17 3.09 28.11
C ALA A 354 -28.66 2.86 29.55
N GLY A 355 -28.68 3.88 30.42
CA GLY A 355 -28.14 3.78 31.78
C GLY A 355 -26.65 3.41 31.80
N ASN A 356 -25.89 3.94 30.85
CA ASN A 356 -24.47 3.67 30.62
C ASN A 356 -24.14 2.18 30.27
N ARG A 357 -25.15 1.40 29.85
CA ARG A 357 -24.97 0.06 29.27
C ARG A 357 -24.42 0.16 27.84
N VAL A 358 -23.88 -0.95 27.34
CA VAL A 358 -23.32 -1.03 25.99
C VAL A 358 -24.47 -1.18 24.99
N ALA A 359 -24.65 -0.16 24.15
CA ALA A 359 -25.58 -0.13 23.04
C ALA A 359 -24.92 -0.68 21.77
N ASP A 360 -25.67 -1.46 21.00
CA ASP A 360 -25.27 -1.96 19.68
C ASP A 360 -25.93 -1.15 18.56
N TRP A 361 -25.17 -0.24 17.97
CA TRP A 361 -25.65 0.61 16.86
C TRP A 361 -25.51 -0.06 15.50
N ARG A 362 -24.71 -1.12 15.39
CA ARG A 362 -24.32 -1.74 14.11
C ARG A 362 -25.49 -2.43 13.40
N ASN A 363 -25.70 -2.10 12.14
CA ASN A 363 -26.62 -2.77 11.23
C ASN A 363 -25.97 -3.99 10.57
N THR A 364 -24.63 -3.99 10.45
CA THR A 364 -23.91 -5.04 9.69
C THR A 364 -23.35 -6.17 10.54
N ALA A 365 -23.40 -6.06 11.87
CA ALA A 365 -22.77 -7.04 12.76
C ALA A 365 -23.43 -8.43 12.73
N VAL A 366 -24.75 -8.48 12.53
CA VAL A 366 -25.52 -9.74 12.48
C VAL A 366 -25.93 -10.04 11.04
N PRO A 367 -25.61 -11.22 10.48
CA PRO A 367 -25.87 -11.53 9.06
C PRO A 367 -27.33 -11.34 8.61
N GLY A 368 -28.30 -11.69 9.47
CA GLY A 368 -29.73 -11.50 9.17
C GLY A 368 -30.15 -10.02 9.12
N VAL A 369 -29.56 -9.19 9.98
CA VAL A 369 -29.78 -7.73 10.00
C VAL A 369 -29.08 -7.08 8.80
N ALA A 370 -27.81 -7.45 8.55
CA ALA A 370 -27.03 -6.95 7.42
C ALA A 370 -27.69 -7.27 6.06
N GLY A 371 -28.17 -8.51 5.89
CA GLY A 371 -28.87 -8.93 4.69
C GLY A 371 -30.19 -8.18 4.47
N SER A 372 -30.92 -7.90 5.55
CA SER A 372 -32.16 -7.13 5.50
C SER A 372 -31.89 -5.65 5.19
N PHE A 373 -30.88 -5.06 5.83
CA PHE A 373 -30.43 -3.69 5.55
C PHE A 373 -30.02 -3.54 4.08
N ARG A 374 -29.19 -4.45 3.53
CA ARG A 374 -28.84 -4.44 2.10
C ARG A 374 -30.07 -4.57 1.21
N THR A 375 -30.99 -5.47 1.52
CA THR A 375 -32.19 -5.70 0.70
C THR A 375 -33.05 -4.44 0.63
N ASP A 376 -33.29 -3.80 1.77
CA ASP A 376 -34.07 -2.56 1.82
C ASP A 376 -33.32 -1.39 1.18
N LEU A 377 -31.99 -1.32 1.33
CA LEU A 377 -31.14 -0.30 0.71
C LEU A 377 -31.13 -0.44 -0.83
N GLN A 378 -31.15 -1.66 -1.36
CA GLN A 378 -31.21 -1.92 -2.80
C GLN A 378 -32.62 -1.75 -3.38
N ALA A 379 -33.66 -1.78 -2.55
CA ALA A 379 -35.03 -1.54 -2.98
C ALA A 379 -35.31 -0.07 -3.32
N THR A 380 -34.42 0.84 -2.92
CA THR A 380 -34.48 2.27 -3.18
C THR A 380 -33.42 2.68 -4.20
N ASP A 381 -33.82 3.39 -5.25
CA ASP A 381 -32.88 3.94 -6.24
C ASP A 381 -32.24 5.26 -5.76
N ARG A 382 -32.47 5.67 -4.51
CA ARG A 382 -31.97 6.94 -3.99
C ARG A 382 -30.51 6.88 -3.56
N PHE A 383 -30.03 5.72 -3.13
CA PHE A 383 -28.69 5.56 -2.60
C PHE A 383 -27.72 5.10 -3.67
N GLU A 384 -26.64 5.87 -3.84
CA GLU A 384 -25.48 5.47 -4.63
C GLU A 384 -24.52 4.69 -3.73
N GLY A 385 -24.09 3.53 -4.21
CA GLY A 385 -23.09 2.68 -3.57
C GLY A 385 -21.98 2.33 -4.56
N GLY A 386 -20.87 1.81 -4.05
CA GLY A 386 -19.66 1.60 -4.83
C GLY A 386 -18.78 2.85 -4.92
N PRO A 387 -17.71 2.78 -5.73
CA PRO A 387 -16.73 3.85 -5.83
C PRO A 387 -17.36 5.10 -6.45
N VAL A 388 -17.22 6.22 -5.75
CA VAL A 388 -17.59 7.57 -6.17
C VAL A 388 -16.37 8.45 -6.47
N THR A 389 -15.17 7.93 -6.16
CA THR A 389 -13.87 8.44 -6.59
C THR A 389 -13.06 7.33 -7.25
N ASP A 390 -11.95 7.68 -7.88
CA ASP A 390 -11.03 6.69 -8.43
C ASP A 390 -10.44 5.82 -7.31
N ARG A 391 -10.30 4.52 -7.58
CA ARG A 391 -9.80 3.56 -6.59
C ARG A 391 -8.28 3.53 -6.60
N VAL A 392 -7.69 3.63 -5.41
CA VAL A 392 -6.25 3.47 -5.19
C VAL A 392 -6.02 2.22 -4.34
N THR A 393 -5.80 1.08 -4.99
CA THR A 393 -5.82 -0.23 -4.34
C THR A 393 -4.44 -0.68 -3.85
N PRO A 394 -4.37 -1.62 -2.89
CA PRO A 394 -3.09 -2.26 -2.51
C PRO A 394 -2.39 -2.97 -3.69
N GLN A 395 -3.15 -3.42 -4.69
CA GLN A 395 -2.61 -4.02 -5.91
C GLN A 395 -1.90 -2.96 -6.77
N ASP A 396 -2.41 -1.74 -6.84
CA ASP A 396 -1.73 -0.61 -7.50
C ASP A 396 -0.42 -0.29 -6.78
N GLY A 397 -0.42 -0.33 -5.44
CA GLY A 397 0.80 -0.21 -4.65
C GLY A 397 1.82 -1.31 -4.92
N ALA A 398 1.36 -2.56 -5.03
CA ALA A 398 2.23 -3.68 -5.37
C ALA A 398 2.82 -3.56 -6.78
N ALA A 399 2.07 -3.02 -7.74
CA ALA A 399 2.55 -2.73 -9.08
C ALA A 399 3.50 -1.52 -9.09
N ALA A 400 3.23 -0.47 -8.31
CA ALA A 400 4.08 0.72 -8.22
C ALA A 400 5.51 0.40 -7.74
N ILE A 401 5.71 -0.68 -6.98
CA ILE A 401 7.06 -1.13 -6.58
C ILE A 401 7.96 -1.45 -7.78
N SER A 402 7.41 -1.82 -8.95
CA SER A 402 8.22 -2.16 -10.14
C SER A 402 8.92 -0.96 -10.79
N GLN A 403 8.81 0.23 -10.20
CA GLN A 403 9.41 1.46 -10.68
C GLN A 403 10.93 1.52 -10.52
N GLU A 404 11.57 2.08 -11.54
CA GLU A 404 12.99 2.37 -11.52
C GLU A 404 13.28 3.82 -11.12
N TYR A 405 14.46 4.02 -10.53
CA TYR A 405 15.04 5.35 -10.49
C TYR A 405 15.44 5.76 -11.92
N GLU A 406 14.79 6.79 -12.45
CA GLU A 406 15.29 7.46 -13.65
C GLU A 406 16.67 8.05 -13.34
N THR A 407 17.70 7.40 -13.87
CA THR A 407 19.10 7.81 -13.68
C THR A 407 19.55 8.84 -14.71
N GLY A 408 18.67 9.21 -15.64
CA GLY A 408 18.98 10.05 -16.80
C GLY A 408 19.89 9.36 -17.81
N GLY A 409 19.76 9.73 -19.09
CA GLY A 409 20.58 9.21 -20.18
C GLY A 409 20.02 7.98 -20.89
N ASP A 410 20.69 7.59 -21.96
CA ASP A 410 20.28 6.48 -22.83
C ASP A 410 20.58 5.12 -22.17
N GLN A 411 19.59 4.56 -21.47
CA GLN A 411 19.68 3.26 -20.79
C GLN A 411 20.04 2.13 -21.77
N MET A 412 19.51 2.19 -22.98
CA MET A 412 19.76 1.18 -24.00
C MET A 412 21.21 1.25 -24.49
N ALA A 413 21.79 2.45 -24.61
CA ALA A 413 23.21 2.61 -24.92
C ALA A 413 24.07 1.98 -23.82
N TRP A 414 23.69 2.13 -22.56
CA TRP A 414 24.39 1.49 -21.46
C TRP A 414 24.35 -0.04 -21.54
N ILE A 415 23.19 -0.63 -21.86
CA ILE A 415 23.05 -2.07 -22.12
C ILE A 415 24.00 -2.52 -23.23
N VAL A 416 24.03 -1.79 -24.35
CA VAL A 416 24.90 -2.07 -25.50
C VAL A 416 26.38 -2.06 -25.09
N TRP A 417 26.82 -1.04 -24.36
CA TRP A 417 28.21 -0.93 -23.92
C TRP A 417 28.61 -1.98 -22.88
N CYS A 418 27.72 -2.34 -21.97
CA CYS A 418 27.92 -3.47 -21.07
C CYS A 418 28.07 -4.80 -21.85
N ALA A 419 27.20 -5.07 -22.82
CA ALA A 419 27.28 -6.27 -23.65
C ALA A 419 28.58 -6.32 -24.47
N PHE A 420 29.01 -5.18 -25.02
CA PHE A 420 30.29 -5.06 -25.72
C PHE A 420 31.48 -5.31 -24.79
N GLY A 421 31.53 -4.65 -23.63
CA GLY A 421 32.60 -4.81 -22.65
C GLY A 421 32.71 -6.25 -22.12
N LEU A 422 31.57 -6.87 -21.82
CA LEU A 422 31.49 -8.28 -21.40
C LEU A 422 31.97 -9.23 -22.52
N THR A 423 31.62 -8.95 -23.77
CA THR A 423 32.11 -9.72 -24.93
C THR A 423 33.62 -9.58 -25.10
N ALA A 424 34.17 -8.37 -24.95
CA ALA A 424 35.61 -8.15 -25.00
C ALA A 424 36.33 -8.93 -23.88
N ALA A 425 35.79 -8.91 -22.65
CA ALA A 425 36.31 -9.69 -21.53
C ALA A 425 36.20 -11.20 -21.78
N PHE A 426 35.11 -11.66 -22.41
CA PHE A 426 34.93 -13.05 -22.83
C PHE A 426 35.99 -13.49 -23.84
N LEU A 427 36.22 -12.71 -24.90
CA LEU A 427 37.25 -13.00 -25.90
C LEU A 427 38.66 -12.98 -25.29
N LEU A 428 38.94 -12.01 -24.41
CA LEU A 428 40.18 -11.94 -23.65
C LEU A 428 40.36 -13.17 -22.75
N SER A 429 39.29 -13.68 -22.14
CA SER A 429 39.32 -14.91 -21.35
C SER A 429 39.78 -16.12 -22.18
N GLY A 430 39.41 -16.17 -23.46
CA GLY A 430 39.87 -17.19 -24.39
C GLY A 430 41.39 -17.13 -24.63
N LEU A 431 41.94 -15.93 -24.81
CA LEU A 431 43.38 -15.69 -24.98
C LEU A 431 44.15 -15.98 -23.69
N VAL A 432 43.74 -15.36 -22.58
CA VAL A 432 44.38 -15.52 -21.26
C VAL A 432 44.28 -16.96 -20.79
N GLY A 433 43.16 -17.63 -21.04
CA GLY A 433 42.98 -19.04 -20.71
C GLY A 433 44.03 -19.94 -21.39
N ARG A 434 44.55 -19.56 -22.57
CA ARG A 434 45.65 -20.26 -23.23
C ARG A 434 47.02 -19.89 -22.64
N LEU A 435 47.24 -18.61 -22.35
CA LEU A 435 48.53 -18.09 -21.89
C LEU A 435 48.83 -18.32 -20.40
N LEU A 436 47.80 -18.32 -19.55
CA LEU A 436 47.91 -18.42 -18.08
C LEU A 436 46.99 -19.52 -17.51
N PRO A 437 47.26 -20.82 -17.78
CA PRO A 437 46.43 -21.92 -17.27
C PRO A 437 46.37 -21.98 -15.74
N SER A 438 47.39 -21.47 -15.06
CA SER A 438 47.50 -21.46 -13.61
C SER A 438 46.43 -20.61 -12.92
N TRP A 439 45.77 -19.68 -13.63
CA TRP A 439 44.71 -18.82 -13.09
C TRP A 439 43.34 -19.48 -13.01
N ARG A 440 43.16 -20.59 -13.74
CA ARG A 440 41.86 -21.25 -13.90
C ARG A 440 41.30 -21.81 -12.59
N TYR A 441 39.99 -21.97 -12.58
CA TYR A 441 39.28 -22.68 -11.53
C TYR A 441 39.84 -24.11 -11.39
N PRO A 442 40.20 -24.57 -10.17
CA PRO A 442 40.63 -25.95 -9.96
C PRO A 442 39.44 -26.87 -10.21
N ASP A 443 39.37 -27.49 -11.38
CA ASP A 443 38.40 -28.53 -11.68
C ASP A 443 39.00 -29.86 -11.19
N ASP A 444 38.91 -30.11 -9.89
CA ASP A 444 39.54 -31.28 -9.25
C ASP A 444 38.75 -32.58 -9.44
N GLY A 445 37.71 -32.57 -10.29
CA GLY A 445 36.90 -33.74 -10.65
C GLY A 445 36.14 -34.38 -9.48
N LYS A 446 36.24 -33.81 -8.28
CA LYS A 446 35.57 -34.28 -7.07
C LYS A 446 34.16 -33.70 -7.00
N PRO A 447 33.17 -34.46 -6.49
CA PRO A 447 31.83 -33.93 -6.24
C PRO A 447 31.87 -32.91 -5.08
N GLY A 448 32.22 -31.66 -5.40
CA GLY A 448 32.29 -30.52 -4.49
C GLY A 448 31.34 -29.38 -4.89
N ARG A 449 31.10 -28.46 -3.95
CA ARG A 449 30.30 -27.24 -4.16
C ARG A 449 31.06 -26.29 -5.09
N ASP A 450 30.42 -25.81 -6.16
CA ASP A 450 31.02 -24.87 -7.13
C ASP A 450 31.07 -23.45 -6.54
N LEU A 451 32.26 -23.01 -6.13
CA LEU A 451 32.45 -21.72 -5.46
C LEU A 451 32.23 -20.52 -6.40
N ARG A 452 32.23 -20.72 -7.72
CA ARG A 452 31.90 -19.64 -8.68
C ARG A 452 30.45 -19.21 -8.54
N LEU A 453 29.55 -20.19 -8.33
CA LEU A 453 28.14 -19.91 -8.11
C LEU A 453 27.92 -19.21 -6.77
N ASP A 454 28.65 -19.59 -5.72
CA ASP A 454 28.59 -18.89 -4.43
C ASP A 454 29.11 -17.45 -4.56
N LEU A 455 30.25 -17.23 -5.22
CA LEU A 455 30.80 -15.89 -5.45
C LEU A 455 29.81 -15.01 -6.22
N PHE A 456 29.19 -15.56 -7.26
CA PHE A 456 28.24 -14.83 -8.08
C PHE A 456 26.92 -14.55 -7.34
N ARG A 457 26.40 -15.50 -6.55
CA ARG A 457 25.28 -15.24 -5.63
C ARG A 457 25.60 -14.15 -4.62
N GLY A 458 26.84 -14.11 -4.13
CA GLY A 458 27.33 -13.09 -3.20
C GLY A 458 27.33 -11.68 -3.80
N PHE A 459 27.75 -11.54 -5.06
CA PHE A 459 27.62 -10.31 -5.81
C PHE A 459 26.17 -9.84 -5.91
N ILE A 460 25.29 -10.73 -6.37
CA ILE A 460 23.89 -10.41 -6.62
C ILE A 460 23.19 -9.98 -5.34
N ILE A 461 23.35 -10.73 -4.24
CA ILE A 461 22.68 -10.38 -2.99
C ILE A 461 23.20 -9.06 -2.41
N LEU A 462 24.48 -8.74 -2.60
CA LEU A 462 25.01 -7.44 -2.20
C LEU A 462 24.42 -6.31 -3.06
N ALA A 463 24.31 -6.50 -4.37
CA ALA A 463 23.67 -5.53 -5.25
C ALA A 463 22.23 -5.28 -4.82
N VAL A 464 21.46 -6.35 -4.55
CA VAL A 464 20.09 -6.28 -4.01
C VAL A 464 20.05 -5.50 -2.69
N VAL A 465 20.92 -5.82 -1.72
CA VAL A 465 20.93 -5.11 -0.43
C VAL A 465 21.21 -3.61 -0.61
N ILE A 466 22.17 -3.26 -1.47
CA ILE A 466 22.55 -1.87 -1.76
C ILE A 466 21.38 -1.13 -2.43
N THR A 467 20.68 -1.74 -3.38
CA THR A 467 19.57 -1.05 -4.08
C THR A 467 18.33 -0.91 -3.21
N HIS A 468 18.08 -1.81 -2.25
CA HIS A 468 16.95 -1.73 -1.33
C HIS A 468 17.18 -0.78 -0.15
N ILE A 469 18.43 -0.39 0.08
CA ILE A 469 18.81 0.63 1.05
C ILE A 469 18.95 1.91 0.24
N GLU A 470 17.84 2.64 0.09
CA GLU A 470 17.67 3.79 -0.82
C GLU A 470 18.52 5.02 -0.41
N ILE A 471 19.84 4.85 -0.43
CA ILE A 471 20.82 5.86 -0.05
C ILE A 471 21.68 6.18 -1.28
N GLY A 472 21.89 7.47 -1.55
CA GLY A 472 22.74 7.95 -2.63
C GLY A 472 24.21 7.67 -2.38
N GLY A 473 24.94 7.23 -3.40
CA GLY A 473 26.40 7.09 -3.30
C GLY A 473 27.03 6.23 -4.39
N PRO A 474 28.37 6.06 -4.34
CA PRO A 474 29.09 5.30 -5.36
C PRO A 474 28.63 3.84 -5.48
N TYR A 475 28.26 3.21 -4.36
CA TYR A 475 27.77 1.82 -4.38
C TYR A 475 26.43 1.70 -5.10
N SER A 476 25.44 2.53 -4.74
CA SER A 476 24.12 2.51 -5.36
C SER A 476 24.20 2.85 -6.85
N TYR A 477 24.99 3.88 -7.23
CA TYR A 477 25.26 4.19 -8.64
C TYR A 477 25.85 2.97 -9.37
N ILE A 478 26.93 2.39 -8.84
CA ILE A 478 27.54 1.22 -9.47
C ILE A 478 26.54 0.08 -9.57
N THR A 479 25.80 -0.27 -8.52
CA THR A 479 24.89 -1.43 -8.57
C THR A 479 23.70 -1.23 -9.50
N LEU A 480 23.18 -0.01 -9.63
CA LEU A 480 22.09 0.31 -10.56
C LEU A 480 22.56 0.28 -12.03
N HIS A 481 23.85 0.50 -12.28
CA HIS A 481 24.44 0.49 -13.61
C HIS A 481 25.31 -0.76 -13.90
N ALA A 482 25.70 -1.59 -12.94
CA ALA A 482 26.76 -2.59 -13.15
C ALA A 482 26.36 -3.74 -14.09
N THR A 483 25.07 -4.01 -14.27
CA THR A 483 24.57 -5.25 -14.89
C THR A 483 23.84 -5.05 -16.22
N GLY A 484 23.91 -3.86 -16.84
CA GLY A 484 23.29 -3.60 -18.14
C GLY A 484 21.75 -3.67 -18.03
N ALA A 485 21.11 -4.63 -18.70
CA ALA A 485 19.65 -4.79 -18.72
C ALA A 485 19.11 -5.77 -17.66
N ILE A 486 19.99 -6.45 -16.92
CA ILE A 486 19.61 -7.50 -15.97
C ILE A 486 19.64 -6.92 -14.56
N THR A 487 18.58 -7.16 -13.81
CA THR A 487 18.46 -6.85 -12.38
C THR A 487 19.04 -7.96 -11.52
N GLY A 488 19.33 -7.65 -10.25
CA GLY A 488 19.73 -8.68 -9.28
C GLY A 488 18.70 -9.81 -9.13
N ALA A 489 17.40 -9.50 -9.27
CA ALA A 489 16.31 -10.45 -9.06
C ALA A 489 16.33 -11.62 -10.08
N GLU A 490 16.44 -11.34 -11.38
CA GLU A 490 16.46 -12.35 -12.45
C GLU A 490 17.59 -13.36 -12.24
N MET A 491 18.79 -12.87 -11.96
CA MET A 491 19.95 -13.71 -11.69
C MET A 491 19.77 -14.52 -10.41
N PHE A 492 19.17 -13.96 -9.38
CA PHE A 492 18.90 -14.68 -8.15
C PHE A 492 17.92 -15.83 -8.35
N VAL A 493 16.84 -15.61 -9.12
CA VAL A 493 15.85 -16.65 -9.49
C VAL A 493 16.48 -17.73 -10.36
N PHE A 494 17.23 -17.34 -11.38
CA PHE A 494 17.94 -18.24 -12.29
C PHE A 494 18.91 -19.17 -11.55
N LEU A 495 19.80 -18.59 -10.73
CA LEU A 495 20.79 -19.36 -9.97
C LEU A 495 20.15 -20.25 -8.93
N SER A 496 19.05 -19.81 -8.31
CA SER A 496 18.29 -20.64 -7.37
C SER A 496 17.74 -21.89 -8.06
N GLY A 497 17.13 -21.73 -9.24
CA GLY A 497 16.71 -22.85 -10.10
C GLY A 497 17.90 -23.75 -10.46
N MET A 498 19.02 -23.19 -10.91
CA MET A 498 20.22 -23.95 -11.27
C MET A 498 20.80 -24.76 -10.10
N VAL A 499 20.94 -24.16 -8.93
CA VAL A 499 21.45 -24.84 -7.73
C VAL A 499 20.54 -25.98 -7.31
N LEU A 500 19.22 -25.78 -7.37
CA LEU A 500 18.24 -26.82 -7.06
C LEU A 500 18.29 -27.95 -8.09
N GLY A 501 18.32 -27.63 -9.39
CA GLY A 501 18.42 -28.61 -10.47
C GLY A 501 19.67 -29.48 -10.38
N MET A 502 20.79 -28.91 -9.90
CA MET A 502 22.03 -29.67 -9.66
C MET A 502 21.97 -30.54 -8.42
N THR A 503 21.39 -30.05 -7.31
CA THR A 503 21.50 -30.70 -6.00
C THR A 503 20.39 -31.73 -5.75
N TYR A 504 19.20 -31.49 -6.27
CA TYR A 504 18.04 -32.36 -6.08
C TYR A 504 18.24 -33.80 -6.61
N PRO A 505 18.88 -34.04 -7.77
CA PRO A 505 19.17 -35.39 -8.24
C PRO A 505 20.07 -36.19 -7.29
N PHE A 506 21.01 -35.54 -6.60
CA PHE A 506 21.84 -36.20 -5.59
C PHE A 506 21.01 -36.61 -4.37
N ALA A 507 20.05 -35.78 -3.95
CA ALA A 507 19.13 -36.12 -2.87
C ALA A 507 18.25 -37.32 -3.24
N ILE A 508 17.72 -37.38 -4.47
CA ILE A 508 16.96 -38.54 -4.97
C ILE A 508 17.83 -39.81 -4.95
N LYS A 509 19.07 -39.73 -5.45
CA LYS A 509 19.98 -40.89 -5.47
C LYS A 509 20.33 -41.40 -4.08
N LYS A 510 20.44 -40.50 -3.10
CA LYS A 510 20.85 -40.85 -1.73
C LYS A 510 19.69 -41.31 -0.85
N PHE A 511 18.51 -40.72 -0.99
CA PHE A 511 17.40 -40.89 -0.04
C PHE A 511 16.09 -41.37 -0.69
N GLY A 512 16.02 -41.47 -2.01
CA GLY A 512 14.80 -41.79 -2.75
C GLY A 512 13.99 -40.54 -3.12
N GLU A 513 13.06 -40.72 -4.07
CA GLU A 513 12.30 -39.63 -4.69
C GLU A 513 11.32 -38.96 -3.72
N TRP A 514 10.56 -39.76 -2.96
CA TRP A 514 9.61 -39.25 -1.98
C TRP A 514 10.28 -38.46 -0.85
N VAL A 515 11.39 -38.97 -0.32
CA VAL A 515 12.12 -38.28 0.77
C VAL A 515 12.73 -36.97 0.27
N ALA A 516 13.24 -36.94 -0.97
CA ALA A 516 13.71 -35.71 -1.60
C ALA A 516 12.57 -34.69 -1.81
N ALA A 517 11.38 -35.15 -2.22
CA ALA A 517 10.18 -34.31 -2.34
C ALA A 517 9.75 -33.71 -1.00
N VAL A 518 9.64 -34.52 0.05
CA VAL A 518 9.35 -34.06 1.41
C VAL A 518 10.40 -33.05 1.89
N GLY A 519 11.68 -33.26 1.56
CA GLY A 519 12.76 -32.31 1.85
C GLY A 519 12.56 -30.96 1.17
N ALA A 520 12.17 -30.94 -0.10
CA ALA A 520 11.87 -29.70 -0.83
C ALA A 520 10.64 -28.98 -0.26
N TRP A 521 9.55 -29.70 0.04
CA TRP A 521 8.37 -29.09 0.66
C TRP A 521 8.64 -28.57 2.07
N LYS A 522 9.47 -29.25 2.87
CA LYS A 522 9.94 -28.71 4.16
C LYS A 522 10.69 -27.39 3.99
N ARG A 523 11.49 -27.26 2.93
CA ARG A 523 12.19 -26.01 2.60
C ARG A 523 11.22 -24.91 2.17
N ALA A 524 10.27 -25.22 1.29
CA ALA A 524 9.22 -24.28 0.86
C ALA A 524 8.39 -23.80 2.07
N ARG A 525 7.97 -24.73 2.94
CA ARG A 525 7.30 -24.41 4.22
C ARG A 525 8.16 -23.50 5.09
N LYS A 526 9.47 -23.76 5.22
CA LYS A 526 10.36 -22.90 6.01
C LYS A 526 10.44 -21.49 5.42
N GLN A 527 10.54 -21.34 4.09
CA GLN A 527 10.51 -20.04 3.44
C GLN A 527 9.20 -19.29 3.73
N TYR A 528 8.07 -19.97 3.57
CA TYR A 528 6.75 -19.40 3.84
C TYR A 528 6.61 -18.94 5.30
N LEU A 529 6.96 -19.78 6.27
CA LEU A 529 6.89 -19.42 7.69
C LEU A 529 7.84 -18.28 8.05
N VAL A 530 9.02 -18.21 7.42
CA VAL A 530 9.95 -17.09 7.61
C VAL A 530 9.36 -15.80 7.04
N THR A 531 8.71 -15.86 5.87
CA THR A 531 8.01 -14.70 5.29
C THR A 531 6.91 -14.19 6.22
N LEU A 532 6.02 -15.07 6.68
CA LEU A 532 4.99 -14.71 7.66
C LEU A 532 5.60 -14.12 8.94
N GLY A 533 6.69 -14.72 9.43
CA GLY A 533 7.40 -14.22 10.60
C GLY A 533 7.97 -12.82 10.40
N VAL A 534 8.57 -12.52 9.24
CA VAL A 534 9.09 -11.18 8.92
C VAL A 534 7.95 -10.16 8.86
N ILE A 535 6.83 -10.50 8.21
CA ILE A 535 5.63 -9.63 8.14
C ILE A 535 5.14 -9.28 9.55
N LEU A 536 4.97 -10.29 10.43
CA LEU A 536 4.52 -10.06 11.81
C LEU A 536 5.54 -9.27 12.64
N VAL A 537 6.84 -9.51 12.46
CA VAL A 537 7.86 -8.75 13.18
C VAL A 537 7.87 -7.29 12.74
N VAL A 538 7.79 -7.01 11.44
CA VAL A 538 7.71 -5.64 10.92
C VAL A 538 6.43 -4.95 11.40
N PHE A 539 5.29 -5.65 11.36
CA PHE A 539 4.04 -5.15 11.92
C PHE A 539 4.17 -4.85 13.42
N ALA A 540 4.77 -5.74 14.21
CA ALA A 540 5.01 -5.50 15.63
C ALA A 540 5.95 -4.30 15.88
N LEU A 541 6.93 -4.08 15.00
CA LEU A 541 7.83 -2.93 15.08
C LEU A 541 7.14 -1.60 14.74
N SER A 542 5.98 -1.61 14.05
CA SER A 542 5.21 -0.39 13.77
C SER A 542 4.67 0.29 15.03
N PHE A 543 4.51 -0.47 16.12
CA PHE A 543 4.13 0.06 17.43
C PHE A 543 5.28 0.76 18.17
N VAL A 544 6.50 0.76 17.61
CA VAL A 544 7.67 1.37 18.24
C VAL A 544 7.82 2.81 17.74
N PRO A 545 7.58 3.85 18.57
CA PRO A 545 7.37 5.22 18.09
C PRO A 545 8.55 5.90 17.38
N PHE A 546 9.77 5.38 17.58
CA PHE A 546 11.01 5.92 17.01
C PHE A 546 11.46 5.17 15.74
N LEU A 547 10.73 4.13 15.32
CA LEU A 547 10.99 3.44 14.07
C LEU A 547 10.09 3.99 12.97
N ASN A 548 10.68 4.28 11.81
CA ASN A 548 9.95 4.68 10.61
C ASN A 548 9.60 3.43 9.79
N THR A 549 8.58 2.69 10.23
CA THR A 549 8.13 1.47 9.52
C THR A 549 7.46 1.77 8.18
N ASP A 550 6.92 2.98 7.99
CA ASP A 550 6.27 3.40 6.74
C ASP A 550 7.22 3.30 5.55
N ALA A 551 8.52 3.54 5.77
CA ALA A 551 9.58 3.41 4.76
C ALA A 551 9.67 2.00 4.13
N ILE A 552 9.16 0.96 4.80
CA ILE A 552 9.13 -0.42 4.28
C ILE A 552 7.72 -1.02 4.21
N THR A 553 6.72 -0.40 4.83
CA THR A 553 5.31 -0.86 4.87
C THR A 553 4.38 -0.04 4.00
N THR A 554 4.88 1.03 3.39
CA THR A 554 4.23 1.78 2.33
C THR A 554 5.16 1.88 1.13
N PHE A 555 4.63 2.32 -0.02
CA PHE A 555 5.42 2.68 -1.17
C PHE A 555 4.98 4.05 -1.68
N THR A 556 5.94 4.96 -1.88
CA THR A 556 5.69 6.26 -2.52
C THR A 556 6.04 6.15 -3.99
N ASP A 557 5.05 6.42 -4.85
CA ASP A 557 5.21 6.45 -6.29
C ASP A 557 6.25 7.51 -6.71
N ARG A 558 7.06 7.19 -7.71
CA ARG A 558 8.11 8.07 -8.24
C ARG A 558 7.73 8.70 -9.58
N GLY A 559 6.51 8.48 -10.06
CA GLY A 559 6.02 9.00 -11.33
C GLY A 559 6.50 8.22 -12.56
N THR A 560 7.27 7.15 -12.36
CA THR A 560 7.87 6.33 -13.44
C THR A 560 7.11 5.01 -13.67
N GLY A 561 6.02 4.80 -12.93
CA GLY A 561 5.18 3.60 -12.99
C GLY A 561 4.00 3.73 -13.95
N THR A 562 3.07 2.79 -13.87
CA THR A 562 1.85 2.76 -14.69
C THR A 562 0.95 3.97 -14.49
N GLY A 563 1.02 4.63 -13.33
CA GLY A 563 0.29 5.86 -13.03
C GLY A 563 0.90 7.13 -13.62
N GLY A 564 2.10 7.05 -14.21
CA GLY A 564 2.81 8.20 -14.78
C GLY A 564 3.09 9.32 -13.77
N VAL A 565 3.40 10.51 -14.29
CA VAL A 565 3.73 11.71 -13.49
C VAL A 565 2.59 12.11 -12.54
N ASP A 566 1.34 11.84 -12.93
CA ASP A 566 0.16 12.16 -12.12
C ASP A 566 0.08 11.34 -10.82
N ALA A 567 0.76 10.19 -10.77
CA ALA A 567 0.85 9.38 -9.55
C ALA A 567 2.05 9.77 -8.67
N GLU A 568 2.98 10.61 -9.13
CA GLU A 568 4.20 10.95 -8.39
C GLU A 568 3.89 11.46 -6.98
N GLY A 569 4.55 10.88 -5.97
CA GLY A 569 4.31 11.22 -4.56
C GLY A 569 3.09 10.55 -3.91
N ARG A 570 2.26 9.81 -4.67
CA ARG A 570 1.16 9.01 -4.13
C ARG A 570 1.69 7.91 -3.20
N VAL A 571 1.06 7.74 -2.05
CA VAL A 571 1.48 6.76 -1.04
C VAL A 571 0.51 5.58 -1.02
N TYR A 572 1.02 4.38 -1.25
CA TYR A 572 0.25 3.14 -1.21
C TYR A 572 0.53 2.37 0.08
N ASP A 573 -0.52 1.78 0.67
CA ASP A 573 -0.39 0.87 1.81
C ASP A 573 -0.03 -0.54 1.36
N LEU A 574 1.05 -1.11 1.91
CA LEU A 574 1.50 -2.48 1.66
C LEU A 574 1.16 -3.44 2.80
N TYR A 575 0.55 -2.92 3.87
CA TYR A 575 0.04 -3.66 5.03
C TYR A 575 -1.48 -3.44 5.21
N PRO A 576 -2.30 -3.62 4.16
CA PRO A 576 -3.73 -3.40 4.24
C PRO A 576 -4.34 -4.28 5.33
N ASN A 577 -5.19 -3.68 6.15
CA ASN A 577 -5.87 -4.34 7.26
C ASN A 577 -4.96 -5.03 8.30
N ALA A 578 -3.67 -4.67 8.40
CA ALA A 578 -2.77 -5.33 9.34
C ALA A 578 -3.20 -5.12 10.81
N MET A 579 -3.77 -3.96 11.14
CA MET A 579 -4.30 -3.66 12.48
C MET A 579 -5.41 -4.63 12.90
N GLN A 580 -6.21 -5.09 11.95
CA GLN A 580 -7.34 -5.98 12.15
C GLN A 580 -6.88 -7.39 12.55
N LEU A 581 -5.60 -7.74 12.33
CA LEU A 581 -5.01 -8.96 12.91
C LEU A 581 -4.99 -8.96 14.45
N LEU A 582 -5.10 -7.79 15.08
CA LEU A 582 -5.17 -7.64 16.54
C LEU A 582 -6.60 -7.66 17.09
N ALA A 583 -7.62 -7.56 16.24
CA ALA A 583 -9.02 -7.66 16.67
C ALA A 583 -9.28 -9.07 17.25
N TYR A 584 -10.25 -9.20 18.17
CA TYR A 584 -10.59 -10.49 18.77
C TYR A 584 -12.07 -10.87 18.56
N PRO A 585 -12.35 -11.98 17.85
CA PRO A 585 -11.42 -12.76 17.03
C PRO A 585 -10.93 -11.97 15.80
N PRO A 586 -9.72 -12.22 15.28
CA PRO A 586 -9.27 -11.54 14.06
C PRO A 586 -10.18 -11.92 12.89
N PRO A 587 -10.60 -10.95 12.05
CA PRO A 587 -11.52 -11.24 10.97
C PRO A 587 -10.82 -12.04 9.87
N TRP A 588 -11.60 -12.90 9.20
CA TRP A 588 -11.07 -13.84 8.21
C TRP A 588 -10.39 -13.16 7.02
N TYR A 589 -10.86 -11.98 6.59
CA TYR A 589 -10.25 -11.27 5.46
C TYR A 589 -8.81 -10.84 5.77
N ALA A 590 -8.54 -10.32 6.97
CA ALA A 590 -7.20 -9.95 7.41
C ALA A 590 -6.29 -11.19 7.54
N ILE A 591 -6.82 -12.27 8.14
CA ILE A 591 -6.09 -13.56 8.23
C ILE A 591 -5.75 -14.08 6.83
N ARG A 592 -6.70 -14.04 5.90
CA ARG A 592 -6.51 -14.47 4.51
C ARG A 592 -5.43 -13.63 3.83
N GLN A 593 -5.51 -12.30 3.89
CA GLN A 593 -4.51 -11.40 3.31
C GLN A 593 -3.10 -11.70 3.85
N PHE A 594 -3.00 -11.93 5.16
CA PHE A 594 -1.74 -12.32 5.79
C PHE A 594 -1.22 -13.68 5.31
N LEU A 595 -2.06 -14.73 5.31
CA LEU A 595 -1.67 -16.08 4.91
C LEU A 595 -1.39 -16.20 3.40
N LEU A 596 -2.07 -15.42 2.56
CA LEU A 596 -1.87 -15.42 1.12
C LEU A 596 -0.75 -14.47 0.67
N LEU A 597 -0.04 -13.82 1.60
CA LEU A 597 1.04 -12.88 1.32
C LEU A 597 0.57 -11.70 0.45
N GLU A 598 -0.66 -11.24 0.68
CA GLU A 598 -1.22 -10.01 0.07
C GLU A 598 -0.65 -8.73 0.75
N MET A 599 0.04 -8.91 1.87
CA MET A 599 0.76 -7.86 2.60
C MET A 599 2.21 -8.26 2.88
N GLY A 600 3.09 -7.27 2.97
CA GLY A 600 4.49 -7.50 3.32
C GLY A 600 5.39 -6.32 3.00
N PRO A 601 6.63 -6.32 3.52
CA PRO A 601 7.54 -5.21 3.31
C PRO A 601 8.10 -5.27 1.89
N TRP A 602 8.06 -4.15 1.16
CA TRP A 602 8.43 -4.13 -0.27
C TRP A 602 9.82 -4.72 -0.57
N PRO A 603 10.89 -4.55 0.26
CA PRO A 603 12.19 -5.15 -0.03
C PRO A 603 12.24 -6.67 0.07
N PHE A 604 11.19 -7.29 0.62
CA PHE A 604 11.12 -8.72 0.87
C PHE A 604 10.15 -9.44 -0.07
N ASN A 605 9.47 -8.69 -0.95
CA ASN A 605 8.30 -9.15 -1.70
C ASN A 605 8.59 -10.39 -2.58
N ILE A 606 9.78 -10.47 -3.21
CA ILE A 606 10.20 -11.61 -4.06
C ILE A 606 10.15 -12.98 -3.36
N MET A 607 10.12 -13.02 -2.02
CA MET A 607 10.02 -14.27 -1.29
C MET A 607 8.71 -15.00 -1.51
N GLY A 608 7.61 -14.30 -1.81
CA GLY A 608 6.35 -14.92 -2.21
C GLY A 608 6.51 -15.77 -3.46
N LEU A 609 7.19 -15.25 -4.50
CA LEU A 609 7.53 -16.01 -5.71
C LEU A 609 8.30 -17.29 -5.38
N PHE A 610 9.33 -17.20 -4.54
CA PHE A 610 10.13 -18.37 -4.17
C PHE A 610 9.35 -19.42 -3.39
N VAL A 611 8.40 -19.02 -2.54
CA VAL A 611 7.52 -19.96 -1.83
C VAL A 611 6.71 -20.77 -2.84
N VAL A 612 6.06 -20.10 -3.80
CA VAL A 612 5.24 -20.75 -4.83
C VAL A 612 6.09 -21.64 -5.72
N LEU A 613 7.17 -21.12 -6.30
CA LEU A 613 8.07 -21.91 -7.17
C LEU A 613 8.67 -23.12 -6.44
N SER A 614 9.01 -22.97 -5.16
CA SER A 614 9.60 -24.06 -4.37
C SER A 614 8.61 -25.18 -4.07
N LEU A 615 7.31 -24.87 -4.01
CA LEU A 615 6.26 -25.88 -3.84
C LEU A 615 6.19 -26.84 -5.04
N PHE A 616 6.44 -26.32 -6.25
CA PHE A 616 6.39 -27.08 -7.50
C PHE A 616 7.70 -27.81 -7.86
N ILE A 617 8.81 -27.59 -7.12
CA ILE A 617 10.10 -28.25 -7.39
C ILE A 617 9.95 -29.77 -7.57
N PRO A 618 9.27 -30.52 -6.67
CA PRO A 618 9.16 -31.97 -6.84
C PRO A 618 8.50 -32.37 -8.15
N VAL A 619 7.46 -31.64 -8.58
CA VAL A 619 6.74 -31.88 -9.83
C VAL A 619 7.66 -31.59 -11.02
N PHE A 620 8.32 -30.43 -11.04
CA PHE A 620 9.25 -30.07 -12.12
C PHE A 620 10.40 -31.08 -12.24
N MET A 621 10.98 -31.49 -11.12
CA MET A 621 12.07 -32.46 -11.10
C MET A 621 11.61 -33.87 -11.48
N TRP A 622 10.37 -34.25 -11.16
CA TRP A 622 9.75 -35.51 -11.59
C TRP A 622 9.59 -35.57 -13.12
N VAL A 623 9.21 -34.45 -13.76
CA VAL A 623 9.11 -34.30 -15.23
C VAL A 623 10.50 -34.34 -15.88
N ILE A 624 11.46 -33.54 -15.36
CA ILE A 624 12.83 -33.45 -15.90
C ILE A 624 13.53 -34.82 -15.82
N LYS A 625 13.40 -35.53 -14.70
CA LYS A 625 14.01 -36.85 -14.49
C LYS A 625 13.55 -37.89 -15.52
N ARG A 626 12.32 -37.77 -16.03
CA ARG A 626 11.75 -38.66 -17.07
C ARG A 626 12.15 -38.28 -18.49
N GLY A 627 12.93 -37.22 -18.67
CA GLY A 627 13.34 -36.75 -20.00
C GLY A 627 12.34 -35.82 -20.68
N PHE A 628 11.24 -35.46 -20.01
CA PHE A 628 10.22 -34.54 -20.52
C PHE A 628 10.55 -33.05 -20.24
N TRP A 629 11.84 -32.71 -20.14
CA TRP A 629 12.28 -31.34 -19.89
C TRP A 629 11.79 -30.36 -20.96
N TRP A 630 11.69 -30.80 -22.22
CA TRP A 630 11.18 -29.99 -23.34
C TRP A 630 9.71 -29.64 -23.17
N ALA A 631 8.89 -30.58 -22.66
CA ALA A 631 7.48 -30.36 -22.39
C ALA A 631 7.31 -29.37 -21.23
N LEU A 632 8.14 -29.47 -20.18
CA LEU A 632 8.17 -28.48 -19.11
C LEU A 632 8.47 -27.07 -19.64
N LEU A 633 9.49 -26.92 -20.49
CA LEU A 633 9.84 -25.62 -21.06
C LEU A 633 8.76 -25.12 -22.03
N LEU A 634 8.14 -25.98 -22.81
CA LEU A 634 7.04 -25.61 -23.71
C LEU A 634 5.84 -25.05 -22.92
N VAL A 635 5.42 -25.74 -21.86
CA VAL A 635 4.37 -25.26 -20.95
C VAL A 635 4.81 -23.96 -20.27
N SER A 636 6.06 -23.88 -19.83
CA SER A 636 6.62 -22.69 -19.21
C SER A 636 6.55 -21.46 -20.14
N TRP A 637 6.88 -21.62 -21.42
CA TRP A 637 6.79 -20.53 -22.39
C TRP A 637 5.34 -20.20 -22.78
N ALA A 638 4.45 -21.20 -22.82
CA ALA A 638 3.01 -20.96 -23.04
C ALA A 638 2.41 -20.10 -21.91
N LEU A 639 2.79 -20.37 -20.65
CA LEU A 639 2.39 -19.57 -19.49
C LEU A 639 2.96 -18.15 -19.55
N TYR A 640 4.22 -17.99 -19.97
CA TYR A 640 4.83 -16.69 -20.22
C TYR A 640 4.03 -15.90 -21.26
N ALA A 641 3.77 -16.49 -22.43
CA ALA A 641 3.01 -15.86 -23.50
C ALA A 641 1.58 -15.51 -23.07
N PHE A 642 0.92 -16.39 -22.32
CA PHE A 642 -0.42 -16.14 -21.80
C PHE A 642 -0.46 -14.89 -20.90
N GLN A 643 0.49 -14.74 -19.98
CA GLN A 643 0.52 -13.57 -19.08
C GLN A 643 0.97 -12.29 -19.79
N VAL A 644 1.84 -12.37 -20.79
CA VAL A 644 2.14 -11.20 -21.65
C VAL A 644 0.89 -10.71 -22.38
N LEU A 645 0.02 -11.62 -22.81
CA LEU A 645 -1.26 -11.27 -23.46
C LEU A 645 -2.37 -10.89 -22.47
N ASN A 646 -2.20 -11.21 -21.18
CA ASN A 646 -3.18 -10.96 -20.11
C ASN A 646 -2.44 -10.39 -18.89
N PRO A 647 -1.92 -9.15 -18.95
CA PRO A 647 -1.04 -8.58 -17.93
C PRO A 647 -1.69 -8.51 -16.54
N ASP A 648 -3.01 -8.30 -16.50
CA ASP A 648 -3.80 -8.19 -15.26
C ASP A 648 -4.11 -9.55 -14.61
N PHE A 649 -3.74 -10.67 -15.25
CA PHE A 649 -4.00 -11.99 -14.69
C PHE A 649 -3.05 -12.28 -13.52
N ARG A 650 -3.62 -12.38 -12.32
CA ARG A 650 -2.93 -12.63 -11.03
C ARG A 650 -3.52 -13.88 -10.34
N PRO A 651 -2.98 -15.09 -10.59
CA PRO A 651 -3.57 -16.34 -10.11
C PRO A 651 -3.56 -16.55 -8.59
N VAL A 652 -2.69 -15.87 -7.84
CA VAL A 652 -2.56 -16.04 -6.39
C VAL A 652 -3.07 -14.80 -5.64
N GLY A 653 -2.99 -13.62 -6.25
CA GLY A 653 -3.38 -12.34 -5.63
C GLY A 653 -2.36 -11.83 -4.60
N ALA A 654 -1.23 -12.51 -4.45
CA ALA A 654 -0.17 -12.13 -3.53
C ALA A 654 0.56 -10.86 -4.00
N GLN A 655 1.08 -10.09 -3.05
CA GLN A 655 1.77 -8.82 -3.29
C GLN A 655 2.93 -8.94 -4.29
N PHE A 656 3.60 -10.09 -4.35
CA PHE A 656 4.75 -10.29 -5.24
C PHE A 656 4.36 -10.28 -6.70
N GLU A 657 3.11 -10.59 -7.06
CA GLU A 657 2.71 -10.69 -8.46
C GLU A 657 2.65 -9.32 -9.15
N GLY A 658 2.60 -8.22 -8.39
CA GLY A 658 2.71 -6.86 -8.93
C GLY A 658 4.07 -6.58 -9.58
N VAL A 659 5.15 -7.07 -8.96
CA VAL A 659 6.54 -6.84 -9.43
C VAL A 659 7.10 -8.06 -10.15
N PHE A 660 6.71 -9.26 -9.69
CA PHE A 660 7.22 -10.54 -10.16
C PHE A 660 6.07 -11.44 -10.64
N PRO A 661 5.38 -11.11 -11.76
CA PRO A 661 4.26 -11.91 -12.25
C PRO A 661 4.63 -13.39 -12.39
N LEU A 662 3.87 -14.27 -11.71
CA LEU A 662 4.26 -15.66 -11.48
C LEU A 662 4.52 -16.44 -12.79
N LEU A 663 3.66 -16.27 -13.79
CA LEU A 663 3.71 -17.05 -15.03
C LEU A 663 4.84 -16.58 -15.96
N ILE A 664 5.22 -15.32 -15.87
CA ILE A 664 6.40 -14.74 -16.52
C ILE A 664 7.66 -15.24 -15.83
N TRP A 665 7.80 -15.01 -14.52
CA TRP A 665 9.06 -15.24 -13.79
C TRP A 665 9.41 -16.72 -13.61
N GLN A 666 8.43 -17.63 -13.63
CA GLN A 666 8.70 -19.05 -13.57
C GLN A 666 9.56 -19.55 -14.75
N VAL A 667 9.57 -18.86 -15.90
CA VAL A 667 10.41 -19.23 -17.05
C VAL A 667 11.90 -19.22 -16.72
N VAL A 668 12.36 -18.21 -15.98
CA VAL A 668 13.76 -18.09 -15.58
C VAL A 668 14.14 -19.22 -14.62
N PHE A 669 13.24 -19.55 -13.70
CA PHE A 669 13.43 -20.62 -12.72
C PHE A 669 13.44 -22.01 -13.37
N THR A 670 12.51 -22.31 -14.27
CA THR A 670 12.43 -23.61 -14.96
C THR A 670 13.62 -23.84 -15.88
N HIS A 671 14.09 -22.81 -16.60
CA HIS A 671 15.35 -22.87 -17.34
C HIS A 671 16.53 -23.14 -16.40
N GLY A 672 16.60 -22.43 -15.26
CA GLY A 672 17.57 -22.70 -14.21
C GLY A 672 17.58 -24.19 -13.80
N LEU A 673 16.42 -24.77 -13.48
CA LEU A 673 16.29 -26.18 -13.09
C LEU A 673 16.82 -27.14 -14.16
N VAL A 674 16.40 -26.95 -15.42
CA VAL A 674 16.81 -27.81 -16.54
C VAL A 674 18.32 -27.70 -16.79
N LEU A 675 18.86 -26.48 -16.84
CA LEU A 675 20.29 -26.25 -17.02
C LEU A 675 21.11 -26.81 -15.85
N GLY A 676 20.60 -26.70 -14.62
CA GLY A 676 21.22 -27.29 -13.44
C GLY A 676 21.27 -28.82 -13.51
N TYR A 677 20.18 -29.47 -13.93
CA TYR A 677 20.11 -30.92 -14.07
C TYR A 677 21.07 -31.45 -15.13
N TYR A 678 21.11 -30.81 -16.31
CA TYR A 678 21.95 -31.19 -17.45
C TYR A 678 23.30 -30.47 -17.50
N ARG A 679 23.72 -29.84 -16.40
CA ARG A 679 24.90 -28.95 -16.35
C ARG A 679 26.15 -29.59 -16.96
N ARG A 680 26.42 -30.87 -16.66
CA ARG A 680 27.63 -31.54 -17.15
C ARG A 680 27.58 -31.71 -18.67
N GLN A 681 26.46 -32.20 -19.20
CA GLN A 681 26.26 -32.38 -20.64
C GLN A 681 26.37 -31.05 -21.38
N ILE A 682 25.74 -30.00 -20.84
CA ILE A 682 25.76 -28.65 -21.41
C ILE A 682 27.18 -28.09 -21.40
N ILE A 683 27.89 -28.14 -20.26
CA ILE A 683 29.27 -27.64 -20.20
C ILE A 683 30.16 -28.40 -21.17
N THR A 684 30.05 -29.72 -21.25
CA THR A 684 30.84 -30.52 -22.21
C THR A 684 30.54 -30.13 -23.65
N ALA A 685 29.27 -29.91 -24.00
CA ALA A 685 28.87 -29.47 -25.33
C ALA A 685 29.41 -28.06 -25.65
N LEU A 686 29.22 -27.10 -24.75
CA LEU A 686 29.62 -25.70 -24.92
C LEU A 686 31.15 -25.50 -24.91
N THR A 687 31.89 -26.35 -24.18
CA THR A 687 33.36 -26.25 -24.09
C THR A 687 34.11 -27.09 -25.13
N GLY A 688 33.39 -27.88 -25.93
CA GLY A 688 33.93 -28.59 -27.09
C GLY A 688 34.45 -27.65 -28.19
N ARG A 689 35.13 -28.20 -29.21
CA ARG A 689 35.68 -27.38 -30.32
C ARG A 689 34.58 -26.61 -31.06
N LEU A 690 33.52 -27.33 -31.48
CA LEU A 690 32.37 -26.74 -32.15
C LEU A 690 31.61 -25.79 -31.20
N GLY A 691 31.37 -26.21 -29.95
CA GLY A 691 30.69 -25.38 -28.95
C GLY A 691 31.36 -24.04 -28.71
N LYS A 692 32.70 -24.01 -28.56
CA LYS A 692 33.44 -22.75 -28.39
C LYS A 692 33.29 -21.81 -29.58
N VAL A 693 33.29 -22.34 -30.80
CA VAL A 693 33.09 -21.54 -32.01
C VAL A 693 31.67 -20.99 -32.04
N LEU A 694 30.66 -21.83 -31.83
CA LEU A 694 29.25 -21.42 -31.84
C LEU A 694 28.93 -20.40 -30.75
N VAL A 695 29.41 -20.63 -29.51
CA VAL A 695 29.26 -19.66 -28.41
C VAL A 695 30.01 -18.36 -28.72
N GLY A 696 31.22 -18.45 -29.28
CA GLY A 696 31.97 -17.27 -29.69
C GLY A 696 31.23 -16.45 -30.74
N ILE A 697 30.65 -17.10 -31.75
CA ILE A 697 29.82 -16.47 -32.77
C ILE A 697 28.56 -15.86 -32.13
N GLY A 698 27.88 -16.59 -31.25
CA GLY A 698 26.65 -16.11 -30.59
C GLY A 698 26.88 -14.88 -29.71
N VAL A 699 27.83 -14.96 -28.78
CA VAL A 699 28.19 -13.86 -27.86
C VAL A 699 28.67 -12.63 -28.66
N THR A 700 29.59 -12.84 -29.61
CA THR A 700 30.14 -11.73 -30.41
C THR A 700 29.10 -11.15 -31.36
N GLY A 701 28.33 -12.01 -32.04
CA GLY A 701 27.27 -11.60 -32.97
C GLY A 701 26.18 -10.81 -32.27
N TYR A 702 25.77 -11.22 -31.07
CA TYR A 702 24.81 -10.49 -30.25
C TYR A 702 25.31 -9.09 -29.88
N ALA A 703 26.53 -8.97 -29.33
CA ALA A 703 27.09 -7.67 -28.97
C ALA A 703 27.31 -6.77 -30.20
N LEU A 704 27.80 -7.33 -31.31
CA LEU A 704 27.95 -6.58 -32.57
C LEU A 704 26.62 -6.13 -33.13
N PHE A 705 25.57 -6.96 -33.04
CA PHE A 705 24.22 -6.58 -33.43
C PHE A 705 23.73 -5.38 -32.62
N LEU A 706 23.82 -5.43 -31.29
CA LEU A 706 23.44 -4.31 -30.42
C LEU A 706 24.22 -3.03 -30.73
N VAL A 707 25.55 -3.14 -30.90
CA VAL A 707 26.40 -2.00 -31.28
C VAL A 707 26.04 -1.46 -32.66
N TYR A 708 25.66 -2.32 -33.62
CA TYR A 708 25.29 -1.93 -34.96
C TYR A 708 23.98 -1.13 -34.98
N VAL A 709 22.95 -1.59 -34.28
CA VAL A 709 21.67 -0.85 -34.18
C VAL A 709 21.80 0.42 -33.35
N TRP A 710 22.63 0.42 -32.30
CA TRP A 710 22.96 1.63 -31.54
C TRP A 710 23.69 2.66 -32.39
N ALA A 711 24.72 2.25 -33.15
CA ALA A 711 25.46 3.14 -34.03
C ALA A 711 24.57 3.71 -35.14
N ALA A 712 23.65 2.90 -35.66
CA ALA A 712 22.67 3.32 -36.65
C ALA A 712 21.77 4.46 -36.13
N HIS A 713 21.24 4.30 -34.91
CA HIS A 713 20.48 5.33 -34.22
C HIS A 713 21.33 6.59 -33.96
N GLN A 714 22.52 6.44 -33.40
CA GLN A 714 23.39 7.55 -33.01
C GLN A 714 23.91 8.38 -34.20
N TYR A 715 24.18 7.74 -35.34
CA TYR A 715 24.75 8.39 -36.53
C TYR A 715 23.74 8.59 -37.67
N GLY A 716 22.47 8.23 -37.48
CA GLY A 716 21.38 8.50 -38.42
C GLY A 716 21.42 7.68 -39.71
N PHE A 717 21.85 6.42 -39.67
CA PHE A 717 21.81 5.51 -40.84
C PHE A 717 20.88 4.30 -40.60
N THR A 718 20.43 3.64 -41.67
CA THR A 718 19.57 2.45 -41.55
C THR A 718 20.40 1.18 -41.35
N PRO A 719 20.18 0.38 -40.28
CA PRO A 719 20.95 -0.82 -40.01
C PRO A 719 20.49 -2.02 -40.86
N VAL A 720 20.69 -2.01 -42.18
CA VAL A 720 20.26 -3.09 -43.10
C VAL A 720 20.82 -4.46 -42.63
N PRO A 721 19.99 -5.53 -42.52
CA PRO A 721 18.62 -5.69 -43.03
C PRO A 721 17.49 -5.25 -42.07
N PHE A 722 17.82 -4.62 -40.94
CA PHE A 722 16.86 -4.18 -39.93
C PHE A 722 16.28 -2.78 -40.24
N PRO A 723 15.07 -2.47 -39.75
CA PRO A 723 14.46 -1.15 -39.91
C PRO A 723 15.24 -0.05 -39.16
N ALA A 724 15.07 1.21 -39.56
CA ALA A 724 15.72 2.35 -38.91
C ALA A 724 15.29 2.52 -37.44
N THR A 725 14.07 2.11 -37.10
CA THR A 725 13.49 2.17 -35.74
C THR A 725 13.95 1.03 -34.83
N MET A 726 14.74 0.08 -35.34
CA MET A 726 15.08 -1.16 -34.62
C MET A 726 15.63 -0.91 -33.21
N TYR A 727 16.39 0.17 -33.01
CA TYR A 727 16.96 0.50 -31.70
C TYR A 727 15.89 0.84 -30.66
N GLU A 728 14.96 1.73 -31.01
CA GLU A 728 13.84 2.16 -30.16
C GLU A 728 12.85 1.02 -29.93
N ASP A 729 12.51 0.29 -31.01
CA ASP A 729 11.63 -0.88 -30.95
C ASP A 729 12.19 -1.94 -29.99
N LEU A 730 13.50 -2.18 -30.06
CA LEU A 730 14.19 -3.15 -29.22
C LEU A 730 14.15 -2.71 -27.75
N TYR A 731 14.39 -1.44 -27.44
CA TYR A 731 14.27 -0.94 -26.07
C TYR A 731 12.84 -1.11 -25.54
N ASN A 732 11.83 -0.65 -26.28
CA ASN A 732 10.44 -0.62 -25.84
C ASN A 732 9.80 -2.02 -25.73
N THR A 733 10.22 -2.98 -26.55
CA THR A 733 9.60 -4.31 -26.59
C THR A 733 10.42 -5.43 -25.96
N ALA A 734 11.72 -5.22 -25.74
CA ALA A 734 12.63 -6.28 -25.32
C ALA A 734 13.47 -5.98 -24.06
N TYR A 735 13.73 -4.71 -23.74
CA TYR A 735 14.69 -4.32 -22.69
C TYR A 735 14.15 -3.33 -21.66
N GLN A 736 12.85 -3.01 -21.65
CA GLN A 736 12.30 -2.21 -20.56
C GLN A 736 12.55 -2.93 -19.24
N ARG A 737 13.15 -2.22 -18.28
CA ARG A 737 13.63 -2.84 -17.04
C ARG A 737 12.54 -3.05 -16.00
N VAL A 738 11.38 -2.42 -16.18
CA VAL A 738 10.17 -2.62 -15.36
C VAL A 738 9.63 -4.04 -15.53
N ASP A 739 9.63 -4.56 -16.77
CA ASP A 739 9.06 -5.86 -17.12
C ASP A 739 10.11 -6.90 -17.52
N LEU A 740 9.86 -8.18 -17.23
CA LEU A 740 10.72 -9.28 -17.68
C LEU A 740 10.43 -9.66 -19.14
N GLN A 741 10.81 -8.75 -20.05
CA GLN A 741 10.65 -8.90 -21.49
C GLN A 741 11.65 -9.90 -22.09
N TRP A 742 11.41 -10.33 -23.33
CA TRP A 742 12.15 -11.41 -23.97
C TRP A 742 13.64 -11.09 -24.21
N GLY A 743 13.99 -9.83 -24.46
CA GLY A 743 15.39 -9.40 -24.65
C GLY A 743 16.21 -9.58 -23.37
N ARG A 744 15.62 -9.30 -22.21
CA ARG A 744 16.24 -9.56 -20.90
C ARG A 744 16.50 -11.03 -20.64
N LEU A 745 15.62 -11.94 -21.12
CA LEU A 745 15.87 -13.38 -21.06
C LEU A 745 17.09 -13.81 -21.90
N VAL A 746 17.32 -13.14 -23.03
CA VAL A 746 18.54 -13.33 -23.84
C VAL A 746 19.76 -12.83 -23.09
N ASP A 747 19.66 -11.67 -22.43
CA ASP A 747 20.73 -11.12 -21.61
C ASP A 747 21.08 -12.02 -20.43
N ILE A 748 20.10 -12.62 -19.75
CA ILE A 748 20.32 -13.63 -18.71
C ILE A 748 21.22 -14.76 -19.22
N ALA A 749 20.93 -15.29 -20.42
CA ALA A 749 21.71 -16.35 -21.02
C ALA A 749 23.13 -15.87 -21.42
N PHE A 750 23.22 -14.71 -22.06
CA PHE A 750 24.48 -14.06 -22.43
C PHE A 750 25.38 -13.86 -21.20
N PHE A 751 24.85 -13.23 -20.17
CA PHE A 751 25.56 -12.90 -18.94
C PHE A 751 25.98 -14.16 -18.19
N ALA A 752 25.12 -15.19 -18.11
CA ALA A 752 25.47 -16.46 -17.48
C ALA A 752 26.65 -17.15 -18.18
N ILE A 753 26.66 -17.18 -19.52
CA ILE A 753 27.74 -17.78 -20.31
C ILE A 753 29.04 -17.01 -20.14
N VAL A 754 28.99 -15.69 -20.30
CA VAL A 754 30.17 -14.82 -20.20
C VAL A 754 30.77 -14.86 -18.81
N SER A 755 29.93 -14.73 -17.77
CA SER A 755 30.38 -14.77 -16.38
C SER A 755 30.97 -16.12 -16.02
N TYR A 756 30.37 -17.22 -16.48
CA TYR A 756 30.93 -18.55 -16.28
C TYR A 756 32.31 -18.67 -16.92
N ALA A 757 32.50 -18.19 -18.15
CA ALA A 757 33.80 -18.23 -18.84
C ALA A 757 34.86 -17.39 -18.11
N ILE A 758 34.52 -16.15 -17.74
CA ILE A 758 35.42 -15.23 -17.03
C ILE A 758 35.81 -15.84 -15.68
N LEU A 759 34.85 -16.26 -14.86
CA LEU A 759 35.12 -16.87 -13.54
C LEU A 759 35.89 -18.18 -13.65
N THR A 760 35.75 -18.92 -14.76
CA THR A 760 36.53 -20.14 -15.00
C THR A 760 38.00 -19.83 -15.28
N VAL A 761 38.29 -18.78 -16.04
CA VAL A 761 39.66 -18.45 -16.46
C VAL A 761 40.39 -17.61 -15.42
N PHE A 762 39.72 -16.59 -14.87
CA PHE A 762 40.29 -15.61 -13.95
C PHE A 762 40.03 -15.96 -12.47
N TRP A 763 39.77 -17.22 -12.14
CA TRP A 763 39.36 -17.64 -10.81
C TRP A 763 40.34 -17.21 -9.70
N LYS A 764 41.62 -17.56 -9.82
CA LYS A 764 42.61 -17.29 -8.76
C LYS A 764 42.75 -15.80 -8.44
N PRO A 765 42.92 -14.89 -9.42
CA PRO A 765 43.00 -13.46 -9.11
C PRO A 765 41.68 -12.93 -8.52
N ILE A 766 40.52 -13.31 -9.07
CA ILE A 766 39.21 -12.86 -8.55
C ILE A 766 38.98 -13.34 -7.12
N SER A 767 39.17 -14.64 -6.87
CA SER A 767 38.99 -15.24 -5.55
C SER A 767 39.96 -14.66 -4.51
N ALA A 768 41.17 -14.26 -4.91
CA ALA A 768 42.13 -13.65 -4.00
C ALA A 768 41.73 -12.23 -3.57
N VAL A 769 41.08 -11.46 -4.45
CA VAL A 769 40.72 -10.06 -4.17
C VAL A 769 39.38 -9.96 -3.44
N ILE A 770 38.34 -10.64 -3.96
CA ILE A 770 36.95 -10.48 -3.48
C ILE A 770 36.36 -11.76 -2.88
N GLY A 771 37.00 -12.91 -3.04
CA GLY A 771 36.46 -14.20 -2.62
C GLY A 771 36.24 -14.32 -1.10
N TRP A 772 37.06 -13.64 -0.28
CA TRP A 772 36.92 -13.64 1.18
C TRP A 772 35.63 -12.96 1.68
N LEU A 773 35.04 -12.10 0.85
CA LEU A 773 33.82 -11.35 1.14
C LEU A 773 32.61 -11.98 0.46
N TRP A 774 32.66 -12.13 -0.88
CA TRP A 774 31.49 -12.54 -1.67
C TRP A 774 31.14 -14.01 -1.51
N ILE A 775 32.12 -14.91 -1.36
CA ILE A 775 31.82 -16.35 -1.22
C ILE A 775 31.04 -16.61 0.08
N PRO A 776 31.49 -16.18 1.28
CA PRO A 776 30.70 -16.38 2.50
C PRO A 776 29.30 -15.77 2.43
N ILE A 777 29.17 -14.60 1.83
CA ILE A 777 27.89 -13.90 1.64
C ILE A 777 26.96 -14.71 0.73
N GLY A 778 27.44 -15.17 -0.42
CA GLY A 778 26.63 -15.99 -1.33
C GLY A 778 26.29 -17.37 -0.77
N GLN A 779 27.11 -17.91 0.13
CA GLN A 779 26.80 -19.14 0.86
C GLN A 779 25.66 -19.00 1.87
N ALA A 780 25.37 -17.77 2.29
CA ALA A 780 24.32 -17.39 3.24
C ALA A 780 23.37 -16.35 2.64
N SER A 781 23.14 -16.38 1.32
CA SER A 781 22.41 -15.31 0.62
C SER A 781 20.99 -15.12 1.16
N LEU A 782 20.29 -16.19 1.55
CA LEU A 782 18.92 -16.06 2.07
C LEU A 782 18.92 -15.41 3.46
N TYR A 783 19.95 -15.67 4.25
CA TYR A 783 20.15 -15.02 5.55
C TYR A 783 20.36 -13.51 5.37
N VAL A 784 21.22 -13.11 4.42
CA VAL A 784 21.46 -11.70 4.12
C VAL A 784 20.21 -11.01 3.60
N PHE A 785 19.47 -11.69 2.72
CA PHE A 785 18.21 -11.20 2.19
C PHE A 785 17.17 -10.92 3.29
N VAL A 786 17.04 -11.79 4.29
CA VAL A 786 16.13 -11.55 5.43
C VAL A 786 16.58 -10.35 6.26
N TRP A 787 17.88 -10.19 6.50
CA TRP A 787 18.39 -9.09 7.32
C TRP A 787 18.30 -7.72 6.66
N GLN A 788 18.29 -7.67 5.33
CA GLN A 788 18.23 -6.41 4.59
C GLN A 788 17.00 -5.56 4.95
N VAL A 789 15.86 -6.20 5.25
CA VAL A 789 14.62 -5.52 5.66
C VAL A 789 14.85 -4.72 6.95
N PHE A 790 15.51 -5.33 7.93
CA PHE A 790 15.80 -4.68 9.21
C PHE A 790 16.88 -3.62 9.07
N PHE A 791 17.82 -3.78 8.13
CA PHE A 791 18.80 -2.74 7.84
C PHE A 791 18.17 -1.52 7.17
N ALA A 792 17.29 -1.72 6.19
CA ALA A 792 16.53 -0.65 5.56
C ALA A 792 15.72 0.12 6.61
N LEU A 793 14.99 -0.59 7.48
CA LEU A 793 14.26 0.01 8.59
C LEU A 793 15.16 0.81 9.54
N ALA A 794 16.28 0.22 9.97
CA ALA A 794 17.19 0.86 10.91
C ALA A 794 17.76 2.16 10.36
N ILE A 795 18.10 2.20 9.07
CA ILE A 795 18.62 3.39 8.38
C ILE A 795 17.51 4.43 8.20
N ALA A 796 16.34 4.03 7.70
CA ALA A 796 15.20 4.92 7.48
C ALA A 796 14.66 5.56 8.77
N SER A 797 14.95 4.94 9.92
CA SER A 797 14.56 5.44 11.24
C SER A 797 15.53 6.47 11.84
N ILE A 798 16.67 6.77 11.19
CA ILE A 798 17.61 7.79 11.69
C ILE A 798 17.19 9.17 11.17
N PRO A 799 16.73 10.08 12.05
CA PRO A 799 16.24 11.39 11.63
C PRO A 799 17.40 12.34 11.28
N GLY A 800 17.15 13.27 10.35
CA GLY A 800 18.03 14.41 10.07
C GLY A 800 19.32 14.08 9.31
N VAL A 801 19.43 12.86 8.76
CA VAL A 801 20.57 12.48 7.91
C VAL A 801 20.22 12.72 6.45
N ASP A 802 21.08 13.46 5.75
CA ASP A 802 21.01 13.60 4.30
C ASP A 802 21.54 12.32 3.63
N TRP A 803 20.63 11.37 3.41
CA TRP A 803 20.92 10.10 2.75
C TRP A 803 21.27 10.27 1.26
N TYR A 804 21.11 11.45 0.66
CA TYR A 804 21.54 11.72 -0.70
C TYR A 804 22.98 12.22 -0.79
N ASN A 805 23.62 12.50 0.36
CA ASN A 805 25.04 12.78 0.41
C ASN A 805 25.86 11.54 0.09
N GLY A 806 26.54 11.56 -1.07
CA GLY A 806 27.29 10.41 -1.57
C GLY A 806 28.38 9.86 -0.63
N TRP A 807 28.94 10.69 0.26
CA TRP A 807 29.92 10.22 1.25
C TRP A 807 29.27 9.54 2.44
N ILE A 808 28.12 10.05 2.90
CA ILE A 808 27.33 9.40 3.94
C ILE A 808 26.86 8.05 3.43
N GLY A 809 26.33 7.98 2.21
CA GLY A 809 25.93 6.71 1.62
C GLY A 809 27.09 5.76 1.37
N PHE A 810 28.27 6.24 0.96
CA PHE A 810 29.46 5.39 0.87
C PHE A 810 29.83 4.77 2.23
N ALA A 811 29.84 5.58 3.30
CA ALA A 811 30.17 5.12 4.64
C ALA A 811 29.12 4.13 5.17
N ALA A 812 27.82 4.44 5.00
CA ALA A 812 26.71 3.60 5.44
C ALA A 812 26.73 2.22 4.76
N HIS A 813 26.83 2.18 3.43
CA HIS A 813 26.94 0.93 2.68
C HIS A 813 28.20 0.13 3.06
N THR A 814 29.35 0.79 3.22
CA THR A 814 30.59 0.10 3.65
C THR A 814 30.41 -0.54 5.02
N ALA A 815 29.86 0.20 5.99
CA ALA A 815 29.60 -0.28 7.34
C ALA A 815 28.63 -1.47 7.31
N LEU A 816 27.58 -1.38 6.50
CA LEU A 816 26.60 -2.44 6.32
C LEU A 816 27.21 -3.73 5.75
N ILE A 817 27.99 -3.62 4.67
CA ILE A 817 28.65 -4.78 4.03
C ILE A 817 29.58 -5.48 5.02
N LEU A 818 30.35 -4.71 5.80
CA LEU A 818 31.24 -5.24 6.83
C LEU A 818 30.46 -5.87 7.99
N LEU A 819 29.34 -5.27 8.40
CA LEU A 819 28.45 -5.82 9.43
C LEU A 819 27.86 -7.16 8.99
N VAL A 820 27.33 -7.25 7.77
CA VAL A 820 26.82 -8.50 7.18
C VAL A 820 27.90 -9.58 7.18
N TRP A 821 29.09 -9.25 6.69
CA TRP A 821 30.22 -10.17 6.67
C TRP A 821 30.59 -10.65 8.08
N TYR A 822 30.61 -9.74 9.06
CA TYR A 822 30.89 -10.05 10.46
C TYR A 822 29.83 -10.97 11.08
N MET A 823 28.54 -10.69 10.85
CA MET A 823 27.41 -11.51 11.31
C MET A 823 27.51 -12.94 10.77
N ILE A 824 27.87 -13.10 9.49
CA ILE A 824 28.07 -14.41 8.85
C ILE A 824 29.25 -15.15 9.48
N ARG A 825 30.39 -14.46 9.68
CA ARG A 825 31.57 -15.01 10.34
C ARG A 825 31.26 -15.51 11.75
N LYS A 826 30.40 -14.79 12.49
CA LYS A 826 29.94 -15.15 13.83
C LYS A 826 28.74 -16.09 13.87
N ARG A 827 28.19 -16.47 12.70
CA ARG A 827 27.00 -17.33 12.56
C ARG A 827 25.80 -16.83 13.38
N PHE A 828 25.64 -15.52 13.46
CA PHE A 828 24.56 -14.88 14.22
C PHE A 828 23.20 -15.38 13.72
N LEU A 829 22.35 -15.89 14.62
CA LEU A 829 21.00 -16.43 14.33
C LEU A 829 20.88 -17.47 13.19
N PHE A 830 21.95 -18.19 12.84
CA PHE A 830 21.91 -19.24 11.80
C PHE A 830 21.03 -20.45 12.16
N SER A 831 20.63 -20.59 13.43
CA SER A 831 19.68 -21.61 13.88
C SER A 831 18.24 -21.29 13.49
N VAL A 832 17.90 -20.00 13.40
CA VAL A 832 16.53 -19.51 13.15
C VAL A 832 16.36 -19.26 11.66
N ILE A 833 17.22 -18.40 11.10
CA ILE A 833 17.09 -17.90 9.72
C ILE A 833 17.77 -18.87 8.73
N PRO A 834 17.10 -19.26 7.63
CA PRO A 834 17.69 -20.13 6.61
C PRO A 834 18.83 -19.43 5.83
N ARG A 835 19.75 -20.24 5.27
CA ARG A 835 20.95 -19.77 4.55
C ARG A 835 20.80 -19.86 3.04
#